data_AF-A0A7C3TP21-F1
#
_entry.id   AF-A0A7C3TP21-F1
#
_cell.length_a   1.000
_cell.length_b   1.000
_cell.length_c   1.000
_cell.angle_alpha   90.00
_cell.angle_beta   90.00
_cell.angle_gamma   90.00
#
_symmetry.space_group_name_H-M   'P 1'
#
loop_
_entity.id
_entity.type
_entity.pdbx_description
1 polymer ?
#
loop_
_entity_poly.entity_id
_entity_poly.type
_entity_poly.pdbx_seq_one_letter_code
_entity_poly.pdbx_strand_id
1 'polypeptide(L)'
;MYKKFVIVKTFVFAILFASFFNTFGQTISGPSIVCLGAATTYTVTGLGGCTVDGWIPNGGSTSGGNTGTTVTIYWSSPGAVSVSLGYSCSGTSYTLVKDDITVLGGVAFSAQATASPSTICKGGATTLSVTTSPSVAGTLSYQWSTGATSQSLIVSPAANTSYTVQVTDQCGNPSVQGGVAVTVVSSPTAVNISSSTSSSICNSPVKATWKDVLGCNTNSVNGDIIKTAATAWGNSGAASNETISNGGYVEALANDDGSYKMLALIPQASATTYSISNTIKYGMYFRVEGYIEIYENGVALASPHTGYQANGKFRIAVENNVVKYYKNDVVFYTSTQAPTLPLRLNTILYTVNAEFDNINIRTSGTGATVPVFTATATGGTTPLNYQWRIDGVNIAGANAQTYSTTALNDGSNVTCIVSNAFCTGTNSNTITLSIVSKYPYAGANEFVGVQTPAYSLSGMKPAVGVWTAQTGLTTAGVFTPSVAGLGVKTLTYNYTLTGCTFSSQKQITVTPSPTGATISNPILAGTFIVNNCSPYQNIQNNDPANGFGNEYSSPTYTNGQASDDIYYKFIVQYGSPMYFSACSDDGSSIYMHIVGPANASYPNGVYLYEKNNACIQSGIYGFVQNLDAGTYYLVVEGNGTNHSTITTIIQAGGSDCRLANVANIDLVDTNAPTNNDFVVFPNPAKDKIEIQFSQNDLGEENHVKIYDMTGRLVYENNTSDNQMSVDIHALPEGIYFINQIRSDNIKRKKIEIIK
;
A
#
# COMPACT_ATOMS: atom_id res chain seq x y z
N MET A 1 26.36 74.43 -4.53
CA MET A 1 26.31 75.60 -5.46
C MET A 1 26.76 76.84 -4.69
N TYR A 2 27.39 77.81 -5.35
CA TYR A 2 27.88 79.04 -4.72
C TYR A 2 26.74 80.02 -4.40
N LYS A 3 26.89 80.81 -3.32
CA LYS A 3 26.35 82.17 -3.22
C LYS A 3 27.44 83.11 -2.64
N LYS A 4 27.65 84.25 -3.32
CA LYS A 4 28.57 85.33 -2.94
C LYS A 4 27.99 86.64 -3.47
N PHE A 5 27.66 87.58 -2.58
CA PHE A 5 27.48 89.02 -2.83
C PHE A 5 27.65 89.67 -1.43
N VAL A 6 28.71 90.42 -1.09
CA VAL A 6 29.31 91.63 -1.69
C VAL A 6 28.49 92.89 -1.39
N ILE A 7 28.99 93.67 -0.44
CA ILE A 7 28.77 95.12 -0.26
C ILE A 7 30.17 95.73 -0.01
N VAL A 8 30.42 96.96 -0.50
CA VAL A 8 31.76 97.58 -0.57
C VAL A 8 31.77 98.96 0.13
N LYS A 9 32.95 99.37 0.64
CA LYS A 9 33.21 100.66 1.31
C LYS A 9 33.26 101.87 0.36
N THR A 10 33.03 103.07 0.90
CA THR A 10 33.46 104.36 0.32
C THR A 10 33.95 105.33 1.42
N PHE A 11 34.77 106.33 1.07
CA PHE A 11 35.38 107.38 1.92
C PHE A 11 35.06 108.79 1.32
N VAL A 12 35.38 109.99 1.85
CA VAL A 12 36.17 110.51 3.00
C VAL A 12 35.36 111.72 3.63
N PHE A 13 35.78 112.88 4.18
CA PHE A 13 37.05 113.59 4.48
C PHE A 13 36.84 114.68 5.58
N ALA A 14 37.58 114.65 6.71
CA ALA A 14 37.85 115.78 7.65
C ALA A 14 38.69 115.23 8.84
N ILE A 15 39.92 115.64 9.18
CA ILE A 15 40.54 116.95 9.53
C ILE A 15 40.81 117.07 11.05
N LEU A 16 42.09 116.93 11.40
CA LEU A 16 42.85 117.38 12.60
C LEU A 16 42.48 116.91 14.03
N PHE A 17 43.51 116.93 14.89
CA PHE A 17 43.53 116.69 16.34
C PHE A 17 42.97 115.36 16.89
N ALA A 18 43.81 114.32 16.85
CA ALA A 18 43.67 113.12 17.67
C ALA A 18 45.04 112.57 18.11
N SER A 19 45.74 113.28 19.00
CA SER A 19 46.76 112.67 19.85
C SER A 19 46.06 111.86 20.94
N PHE A 20 46.56 110.65 21.25
CA PHE A 20 45.88 109.60 22.02
C PHE A 20 44.63 109.03 21.34
N PHE A 21 44.73 107.78 20.88
CA PHE A 21 43.98 106.67 21.46
C PHE A 21 44.63 105.35 21.03
N ASN A 22 45.20 104.61 21.97
CA ASN A 22 45.42 103.18 21.76
C ASN A 22 44.05 102.51 21.71
N THR A 23 43.69 101.90 20.58
CA THR A 23 42.60 100.91 20.54
C THR A 23 43.08 99.64 21.23
N PHE A 24 43.11 99.68 22.56
CA PHE A 24 43.50 98.57 23.39
C PHE A 24 42.54 97.39 23.23
N GLY A 25 43.09 96.18 23.14
CA GLY A 25 42.31 94.96 23.29
C GLY A 25 42.06 94.64 24.76
N GLN A 26 41.38 95.53 25.50
CA GLN A 26 40.95 95.16 26.85
C GLN A 26 39.86 94.08 26.78
N THR A 27 39.92 93.12 27.69
CA THR A 27 38.92 92.05 27.78
C THR A 27 38.79 91.60 29.22
N ILE A 28 37.55 91.49 29.70
CA ILE A 28 37.24 90.82 30.97
C ILE A 28 37.18 89.31 30.67
N SER A 29 38.20 88.59 31.11
CA SER A 29 38.24 87.13 31.07
C SER A 29 37.70 86.55 32.38
N GLY A 30 37.02 85.41 32.29
CA GLY A 30 36.33 84.76 33.40
C GLY A 30 35.18 83.87 32.89
N PRO A 31 34.53 83.10 33.77
CA PRO A 31 33.39 82.24 33.38
C PRO A 31 32.21 83.04 32.83
N SER A 32 31.35 82.39 32.04
CA SER A 32 30.04 82.93 31.59
C SER A 32 28.86 82.17 32.19
N ILE A 33 29.12 81.06 32.89
CA ILE A 33 28.13 80.33 33.70
C ILE A 33 28.76 80.11 35.07
N VAL A 34 28.06 80.55 36.12
CA VAL A 34 28.51 80.56 37.51
C VAL A 34 27.39 80.08 38.43
N CYS A 35 27.72 79.73 39.68
CA CYS A 35 26.77 79.20 40.65
C CYS A 35 26.44 80.23 41.72
N LEU A 36 25.19 80.22 42.21
CA LEU A 36 24.77 81.06 43.33
C LEU A 36 25.64 80.77 44.57
N GLY A 37 26.13 81.82 45.23
CA GLY A 37 27.06 81.75 46.36
C GLY A 37 28.52 81.47 46.00
N ALA A 38 28.85 81.13 44.74
CA ALA A 38 30.21 80.81 44.35
C ALA A 38 31.10 82.06 44.22
N ALA A 39 32.30 81.99 44.80
CA ALA A 39 33.39 82.93 44.57
C ALA A 39 34.01 82.68 43.19
N THR A 40 33.98 83.68 42.30
CA THR A 40 34.46 83.53 40.91
C THR A 40 35.37 84.68 40.53
N THR A 41 36.53 84.37 39.96
CA THR A 41 37.55 85.37 39.62
C THR A 41 37.37 85.84 38.18
N TYR A 42 37.37 87.16 37.99
CA TYR A 42 37.40 87.83 36.70
C TYR A 42 38.68 88.66 36.60
N THR A 43 39.31 88.64 35.43
CA THR A 43 40.60 89.27 35.16
C THR A 43 40.48 90.18 33.95
N VAL A 44 40.90 91.43 34.08
CA VAL A 44 41.05 92.33 32.93
C VAL A 44 42.47 92.28 32.39
N THR A 45 42.58 92.07 31.08
CA THR A 45 43.85 92.15 30.34
C THR A 45 43.85 93.39 29.44
N GLY A 46 44.99 93.72 28.82
CA GLY A 46 45.09 94.77 27.81
C GLY A 46 45.11 96.23 28.31
N LEU A 47 45.06 96.49 29.62
CA LEU A 47 44.98 97.85 30.19
C LEU A 47 46.17 98.79 29.90
N GLY A 48 47.35 98.26 29.56
CA GLY A 48 48.47 99.03 28.98
C GLY A 48 48.83 100.38 29.64
N GLY A 49 48.96 100.43 30.96
CA GLY A 49 49.32 101.64 31.71
C GLY A 49 48.15 102.43 32.30
N CYS A 50 46.91 102.04 32.02
CA CYS A 50 45.72 102.53 32.71
C CYS A 50 45.54 101.85 34.08
N THR A 51 44.95 102.56 35.05
CA THR A 51 44.63 102.04 36.39
C THR A 51 43.21 101.49 36.45
N VAL A 52 42.94 100.53 37.33
CA VAL A 52 41.57 100.09 37.65
C VAL A 52 41.01 100.95 38.76
N ASP A 53 39.85 101.55 38.52
CA ASP A 53 39.18 102.47 39.44
C ASP A 53 38.15 101.74 40.30
N GLY A 54 37.54 100.68 39.77
CA GLY A 54 36.61 99.83 40.51
C GLY A 54 35.92 98.77 39.65
N TRP A 55 35.91 97.53 40.11
CA TRP A 55 34.99 96.49 39.59
C TRP A 55 33.60 96.67 40.19
N ILE A 56 32.57 96.54 39.34
CA ILE A 56 31.15 96.76 39.65
C ILE A 56 30.32 95.59 39.09
N PRO A 57 30.10 94.51 39.86
CA PRO A 57 29.14 93.45 39.50
C PRO A 57 27.69 93.90 39.72
N ASN A 58 26.77 93.39 38.89
CA ASN A 58 25.32 93.49 39.11
C ASN A 58 24.77 92.11 39.50
N GLY A 59 24.18 91.97 40.69
CA GLY A 59 23.69 90.66 41.21
C GLY A 59 24.73 89.86 42.02
N GLY A 60 25.85 90.48 42.41
CA GLY A 60 26.87 89.90 43.28
C GLY A 60 27.68 90.97 44.01
N SER A 61 28.63 90.56 44.84
CA SER A 61 29.52 91.45 45.62
C SER A 61 30.99 91.08 45.47
N THR A 62 31.88 92.07 45.57
CA THR A 62 33.34 91.88 45.47
C THR A 62 33.96 91.54 46.81
N SER A 63 34.85 90.55 46.89
CA SER A 63 35.65 90.26 48.08
C SER A 63 37.06 90.87 48.00
N GLY A 64 37.48 91.59 49.04
CA GLY A 64 38.78 92.28 49.07
C GLY A 64 38.74 93.61 48.31
N GLY A 65 39.92 94.12 47.94
CA GLY A 65 40.03 95.37 47.19
C GLY A 65 39.55 95.23 45.74
N ASN A 66 38.68 96.14 45.29
CA ASN A 66 38.10 96.13 43.95
C ASN A 66 38.86 96.99 42.92
N THR A 67 40.11 97.39 43.22
CA THR A 67 40.98 98.25 42.38
C THR A 67 42.14 97.49 41.70
N GLY A 68 42.12 96.15 41.74
CA GLY A 68 43.12 95.30 41.09
C GLY A 68 42.76 94.91 39.65
N THR A 69 43.73 94.41 38.89
CA THR A 69 43.49 93.81 37.55
C THR A 69 42.73 92.47 37.60
N THR A 70 42.52 91.94 38.80
CA THR A 70 41.70 90.77 39.11
C THR A 70 40.69 91.12 40.21
N VAL A 71 39.47 90.60 40.12
CA VAL A 71 38.48 90.65 41.20
C VAL A 71 37.88 89.27 41.43
N THR A 72 37.54 88.96 42.69
CA THR A 72 36.70 87.81 43.03
C THR A 72 35.31 88.30 43.41
N ILE A 73 34.30 87.79 42.72
CA ILE A 73 32.88 88.14 42.89
C ILE A 73 32.12 86.94 43.43
N TYR A 74 31.33 87.19 44.47
CA TYR A 74 30.37 86.27 45.08
C TYR A 74 28.98 86.60 44.54
N TRP A 75 28.35 85.67 43.82
CA TRP A 75 27.04 85.89 43.21
C TRP A 75 25.91 85.64 44.21
N SER A 76 25.00 86.59 44.35
CA SER A 76 23.92 86.57 45.36
C SER A 76 22.51 86.61 44.77
N SER A 77 22.37 86.84 43.46
CA SER A 77 21.12 86.69 42.71
C SER A 77 21.29 85.66 41.58
N PRO A 78 20.33 84.74 41.38
CA PRO A 78 20.27 83.92 40.18
C PRO A 78 19.83 84.76 38.96
N GLY A 79 20.06 84.23 37.75
CA GLY A 79 19.64 84.84 36.48
C GLY A 79 20.80 85.40 35.64
N ALA A 80 20.48 86.20 34.63
CA ALA A 80 21.48 86.90 33.83
C ALA A 80 22.05 88.10 34.61
N VAL A 81 23.37 88.25 34.59
CA VAL A 81 24.13 89.24 35.37
C VAL A 81 25.27 89.82 34.53
N SER A 82 25.87 90.91 34.99
CA SER A 82 27.04 91.50 34.34
C SER A 82 28.14 91.89 35.33
N VAL A 83 29.37 91.91 34.82
CA VAL A 83 30.55 92.46 35.49
C VAL A 83 31.01 93.68 34.71
N SER A 84 30.89 94.85 35.33
CA SER A 84 31.45 96.09 34.81
C SER A 84 32.77 96.42 35.50
N LEU A 85 33.61 97.20 34.81
CA LEU A 85 34.91 97.64 35.26
C LEU A 85 35.10 99.12 34.90
N GLY A 86 35.24 99.98 35.91
CA GLY A 86 35.78 101.33 35.75
C GLY A 86 37.31 101.28 35.69
N TYR A 87 37.90 101.92 34.69
CA TYR A 87 39.35 102.07 34.56
C TYR A 87 39.73 103.44 33.97
N SER A 88 40.84 104.02 34.41
CA SER A 88 41.28 105.35 33.99
C SER A 88 42.62 105.34 33.28
N CYS A 89 42.68 105.98 32.11
CA CYS A 89 43.88 106.20 31.33
C CYS A 89 44.21 107.70 31.32
N SER A 90 45.39 108.09 31.81
CA SER A 90 45.87 109.48 31.79
C SER A 90 44.87 110.51 32.36
N GLY A 91 44.07 110.12 33.36
CA GLY A 91 43.06 110.97 34.00
C GLY A 91 41.67 110.97 33.34
N THR A 92 41.44 110.19 32.29
CA THR A 92 40.10 109.96 31.70
C THR A 92 39.59 108.57 32.06
N SER A 93 38.35 108.46 32.54
CA SER A 93 37.73 107.20 32.98
C SER A 93 36.86 106.55 31.89
N TYR A 94 36.85 105.22 31.86
CA TYR A 94 36.12 104.38 30.91
C TYR A 94 35.44 103.21 31.63
N THR A 95 34.40 102.65 31.01
CA THR A 95 33.74 101.42 31.49
C THR A 95 33.90 100.30 30.48
N LEU A 96 34.36 99.13 30.93
CA LEU A 96 34.31 97.87 30.19
C LEU A 96 33.27 96.94 30.85
N VAL A 97 32.52 96.18 30.07
CA VAL A 97 31.43 95.33 30.56
C VAL A 97 31.54 93.91 29.97
N LYS A 98 31.23 92.91 30.79
CA LYS A 98 30.92 91.54 30.38
C LYS A 98 29.52 91.18 30.88
N ASP A 99 28.59 90.88 29.98
CA ASP A 99 27.13 90.74 30.24
C ASP A 99 26.53 89.39 29.80
N ASP A 100 27.33 88.48 29.26
CA ASP A 100 26.97 87.10 28.90
C ASP A 100 26.94 86.13 30.10
N ILE A 101 26.92 86.63 31.33
CA ILE A 101 27.12 85.84 32.54
C ILE A 101 25.76 85.37 33.09
N THR A 102 25.62 84.07 33.37
CA THR A 102 24.42 83.48 33.97
C THR A 102 24.74 82.84 35.32
N VAL A 103 24.05 83.27 36.39
CA VAL A 103 24.10 82.66 37.72
C VAL A 103 23.02 81.58 37.84
N LEU A 104 23.45 80.33 37.98
CA LEU A 104 22.57 79.18 38.21
C LEU A 104 22.14 79.13 39.68
N GLY A 105 20.83 79.20 39.92
CA GLY A 105 20.22 79.24 41.25
C GLY A 105 20.00 77.89 41.93
N GLY A 106 20.69 76.82 41.52
CA GLY A 106 20.49 75.48 42.07
C GLY A 106 19.09 74.89 41.85
N VAL A 107 18.54 75.07 40.64
CA VAL A 107 17.18 74.61 40.31
C VAL A 107 17.14 73.08 40.30
N ALA A 108 16.27 72.49 41.12
CA ALA A 108 16.06 71.04 41.15
C ALA A 108 15.59 70.53 39.78
N PHE A 109 16.26 69.50 39.27
CA PHE A 109 15.96 68.86 38.00
C PHE A 109 15.82 67.35 38.15
N SER A 110 15.08 66.71 37.25
CA SER A 110 14.95 65.27 37.15
C SER A 110 15.82 64.73 36.02
N ALA A 111 16.68 63.76 36.33
CA ALA A 111 17.36 62.95 35.33
C ALA A 111 16.44 61.81 34.88
N GLN A 112 16.25 61.68 33.56
CA GLN A 112 15.50 60.58 32.96
C GLN A 112 16.39 59.85 31.96
N ALA A 113 16.93 58.71 32.37
CA ALA A 113 17.58 57.78 31.47
C ALA A 113 16.57 56.75 30.92
N THR A 114 16.87 56.31 29.69
CA THR A 114 16.07 55.37 28.90
C THR A 114 16.99 54.38 28.19
N ALA A 115 16.49 53.18 27.88
CA ALA A 115 17.18 52.18 27.08
C ALA A 115 16.49 52.03 25.72
N SER A 116 17.25 52.08 24.63
CA SER A 116 16.75 51.93 23.26
C SER A 116 17.61 50.95 22.47
N PRO A 117 17.10 49.75 22.12
CA PRO A 117 15.83 49.17 22.56
C PRO A 117 15.87 48.71 24.04
N SER A 118 14.74 48.74 24.75
CA SER A 118 14.65 48.30 26.16
C SER A 118 14.68 46.78 26.34
N THR A 119 14.47 46.01 25.26
CA THR A 119 14.61 44.55 25.21
C THR A 119 15.59 44.16 24.12
N ILE A 120 16.52 43.28 24.45
CA ILE A 120 17.56 42.75 23.54
C ILE A 120 17.61 41.22 23.59
N CYS A 121 18.06 40.60 22.50
CA CYS A 121 18.50 39.20 22.57
C CYS A 121 19.82 39.09 23.37
N LYS A 122 20.06 37.96 24.02
CA LYS A 122 21.31 37.66 24.73
C LYS A 122 22.52 37.79 23.80
N GLY A 123 23.48 38.62 24.19
CA GLY A 123 24.65 38.97 23.36
C GLY A 123 24.43 40.16 22.41
N GLY A 124 23.21 40.70 22.33
CA GLY A 124 22.93 41.98 21.69
C GLY A 124 23.41 43.18 22.52
N ALA A 125 23.11 44.38 22.04
CA ALA A 125 23.47 45.63 22.69
C ALA A 125 22.29 46.62 22.68
N THR A 126 22.24 47.50 23.68
CA THR A 126 21.29 48.62 23.75
C THR A 126 22.01 49.91 24.12
N THR A 127 21.46 51.04 23.68
CA THR A 127 21.96 52.37 24.04
C THR A 127 21.17 52.89 25.24
N LEU A 128 21.87 53.19 26.32
CA LEU A 128 21.34 53.95 27.44
C LEU A 128 21.59 55.45 27.19
N SER A 129 20.59 56.30 27.39
CA SER A 129 20.70 57.76 27.15
C SER A 129 19.93 58.57 28.19
N VAL A 130 20.54 59.63 28.72
CA VAL A 130 19.93 60.52 29.73
C VAL A 130 19.46 61.85 29.14
N THR A 131 18.22 62.24 29.45
CA THR A 131 17.70 63.61 29.33
C THR A 131 17.49 64.23 30.71
N THR A 132 17.33 65.56 30.79
CA THR A 132 16.94 66.25 32.02
C THR A 132 15.63 67.01 31.81
N SER A 133 14.80 67.07 32.85
CA SER A 133 13.61 67.92 32.90
C SER A 133 13.57 68.72 34.21
N PRO A 134 13.61 70.07 34.17
CA PRO A 134 13.84 70.90 32.98
C PRO A 134 15.24 70.69 32.38
N SER A 135 15.47 71.24 31.18
CA SER A 135 16.80 71.26 30.56
C SER A 135 17.77 72.12 31.36
N VAL A 136 18.82 71.50 31.90
CA VAL A 136 19.86 72.19 32.69
C VAL A 136 20.87 72.89 31.76
N ALA A 137 21.27 74.11 32.10
CA ALA A 137 22.32 74.87 31.42
C ALA A 137 23.69 74.69 32.11
N GLY A 138 24.78 74.82 31.34
CA GLY A 138 26.14 74.56 31.82
C GLY A 138 26.60 73.12 31.58
N THR A 139 27.68 72.72 32.24
CA THR A 139 28.25 71.38 32.08
C THR A 139 27.52 70.37 32.98
N LEU A 140 27.13 69.22 32.42
CA LEU A 140 26.61 68.08 33.18
C LEU A 140 27.68 67.00 33.33
N SER A 141 27.77 66.42 34.52
CA SER A 141 28.56 65.23 34.82
C SER A 141 27.63 64.03 35.06
N TYR A 142 28.08 62.84 34.69
CA TYR A 142 27.31 61.60 34.79
C TYR A 142 28.11 60.56 35.57
N GLN A 143 27.43 59.74 36.36
CA GLN A 143 27.99 58.58 37.03
C GLN A 143 26.99 57.43 36.94
N TRP A 144 27.26 56.49 36.04
CA TRP A 144 26.46 55.28 35.88
C TRP A 144 26.90 54.18 36.85
N SER A 145 25.99 53.27 37.18
CA SER A 145 26.29 52.01 37.89
C SER A 145 27.35 51.11 37.22
N THR A 146 27.69 51.37 35.95
CA THR A 146 28.81 50.73 35.23
C THR A 146 30.17 51.41 35.44
N GLY A 147 30.22 52.56 36.12
CA GLY A 147 31.38 53.44 36.21
C GLY A 147 31.57 54.37 35.00
N ALA A 148 30.70 54.31 33.98
CA ALA A 148 30.75 55.22 32.85
C ALA A 148 30.34 56.66 33.23
N THR A 149 30.86 57.65 32.50
CA THR A 149 30.71 59.09 32.79
C THR A 149 30.14 59.93 31.65
N SER A 150 29.66 59.29 30.58
CA SER A 150 29.03 59.93 29.42
C SER A 150 27.51 60.03 29.54
N GLN A 151 26.89 61.00 28.84
CA GLN A 151 25.43 61.16 28.76
C GLN A 151 24.72 59.93 28.13
N SER A 152 25.45 59.16 27.32
CA SER A 152 24.99 57.92 26.73
C SER A 152 26.10 56.88 26.74
N LEU A 153 25.74 55.60 26.89
CA LEU A 153 26.64 54.47 26.69
C LEU A 153 25.91 53.29 26.05
N ILE A 154 26.68 52.38 25.47
CA ILE A 154 26.18 51.11 24.93
C ILE A 154 26.46 50.01 25.96
N VAL A 155 25.47 49.15 26.22
CA VAL A 155 25.59 48.02 27.16
C VAL A 155 25.11 46.70 26.52
N SER A 156 25.76 45.60 26.89
CA SER A 156 25.45 44.23 26.46
C SER A 156 25.32 43.27 27.65
N PRO A 157 24.30 43.44 28.53
CA PRO A 157 24.10 42.56 29.68
C PRO A 157 23.81 41.12 29.28
N ALA A 158 24.30 40.16 30.07
CA ALA A 158 24.12 38.72 29.82
C ALA A 158 22.79 38.14 30.35
N ALA A 159 22.08 38.91 31.18
CA ALA A 159 20.78 38.62 31.79
C ALA A 159 20.05 39.93 32.14
N ASN A 160 18.77 39.89 32.51
CA ASN A 160 18.00 41.07 32.92
C ASN A 160 18.78 41.92 33.93
N THR A 161 19.09 43.16 33.56
CA THR A 161 19.96 44.07 34.33
C THR A 161 19.29 45.42 34.49
N SER A 162 19.46 46.06 35.64
CA SER A 162 18.91 47.39 35.93
C SER A 162 20.05 48.35 36.22
N TYR A 163 20.09 49.48 35.53
CA TYR A 163 21.16 50.47 35.62
C TYR A 163 20.66 51.72 36.36
N THR A 164 21.48 52.26 37.27
CA THR A 164 21.26 53.60 37.84
C THR A 164 22.20 54.62 37.20
N VAL A 165 21.79 55.89 37.22
CA VAL A 165 22.64 57.03 36.90
C VAL A 165 22.41 58.16 37.90
N GLN A 166 23.50 58.75 38.37
CA GLN A 166 23.50 60.08 38.96
C GLN A 166 23.95 61.07 37.88
N VAL A 167 23.18 62.15 37.70
CA VAL A 167 23.59 63.33 36.94
C VAL A 167 23.87 64.43 37.96
N THR A 168 25.01 65.10 37.85
CA THR A 168 25.35 66.23 38.72
C THR A 168 25.68 67.45 37.85
N ASP A 169 25.02 68.57 38.13
CA ASP A 169 25.23 69.82 37.38
C ASP A 169 26.56 70.52 37.74
N GLN A 170 26.89 71.58 37.01
CA GLN A 170 28.08 72.41 37.23
C GLN A 170 28.16 73.05 38.63
N CYS A 171 27.06 73.05 39.39
CA CYS A 171 26.95 73.61 40.73
C CYS A 171 26.88 72.54 41.83
N GLY A 172 27.07 71.26 41.47
CA GLY A 172 27.09 70.15 42.41
C GLY A 172 25.71 69.60 42.80
N ASN A 173 24.61 70.04 42.17
CA ASN A 173 23.27 69.53 42.47
C ASN A 173 23.10 68.13 41.83
N PRO A 174 22.86 67.07 42.62
CA PRO A 174 22.68 65.72 42.10
C PRO A 174 21.20 65.41 41.80
N SER A 175 20.97 64.70 40.70
CA SER A 175 19.70 64.07 40.35
C SER A 175 19.96 62.59 40.05
N VAL A 176 19.34 61.70 40.81
CA VAL A 176 19.56 60.25 40.73
C VAL A 176 18.30 59.58 40.18
N GLN A 177 18.44 58.79 39.12
CA GLN A 177 17.36 57.92 38.66
C GLN A 177 17.61 56.47 39.09
N GLY A 178 16.60 55.88 39.73
CA GLY A 178 16.57 54.46 40.05
C GLY A 178 16.10 53.61 38.86
N GLY A 179 16.99 52.79 38.30
CA GLY A 179 16.64 51.54 37.63
C GLY A 179 16.10 51.63 36.21
N VAL A 180 16.95 51.99 35.24
CA VAL A 180 16.71 51.72 33.82
C VAL A 180 16.87 50.21 33.56
N ALA A 181 15.75 49.51 33.42
CA ALA A 181 15.74 48.08 33.14
C ALA A 181 16.08 47.78 31.66
N VAL A 182 16.99 46.82 31.45
CA VAL A 182 17.25 46.18 30.15
C VAL A 182 16.84 44.72 30.25
N THR A 183 15.85 44.32 29.46
CA THR A 183 15.37 42.94 29.39
C THR A 183 16.22 42.15 28.39
N VAL A 184 16.73 41.00 28.82
CA VAL A 184 17.58 40.12 28.00
C VAL A 184 16.82 38.81 27.73
N VAL A 185 16.33 38.65 26.51
CA VAL A 185 15.61 37.45 26.07
C VAL A 185 16.53 36.48 25.33
N SER A 186 16.09 35.23 25.17
CA SER A 186 16.87 34.16 24.54
C SER A 186 16.13 33.47 23.40
N SER A 187 16.88 32.97 22.41
CA SER A 187 16.39 31.96 21.46
C SER A 187 16.14 30.62 22.18
N PRO A 188 15.29 29.74 21.63
CA PRO A 188 15.27 28.33 22.01
C PRO A 188 16.67 27.71 21.92
N THR A 189 17.10 26.96 22.93
CA THR A 189 18.40 26.27 22.93
C THR A 189 18.39 25.02 22.06
N ALA A 190 17.22 24.40 21.90
CA ALA A 190 16.97 23.32 20.95
C ALA A 190 15.52 23.40 20.44
N VAL A 191 15.28 22.86 19.25
CA VAL A 191 13.94 22.65 18.70
C VAL A 191 13.90 21.21 18.19
N ASN A 192 12.91 20.44 18.65
CA ASN A 192 12.64 19.11 18.13
C ASN A 192 11.25 19.10 17.49
N ILE A 193 11.16 18.62 16.25
CA ILE A 193 9.90 18.30 15.59
C ILE A 193 9.64 16.79 15.64
N SER A 194 8.39 16.42 15.90
CA SER A 194 7.86 15.07 15.77
C SER A 194 6.73 15.04 14.73
N SER A 195 6.31 13.84 14.31
CA SER A 195 5.13 13.62 13.47
C SER A 195 4.15 12.69 14.18
N SER A 196 2.85 12.84 13.90
CA SER A 196 1.79 11.92 14.35
C SER A 196 1.82 10.56 13.64
N THR A 197 2.54 10.44 12.53
CA THR A 197 2.79 9.19 11.81
C THR A 197 4.26 8.80 11.89
N SER A 198 4.57 7.55 11.53
CA SER A 198 5.95 7.17 11.20
C SER A 198 6.53 8.07 10.09
N SER A 199 7.86 8.19 10.04
CA SER A 199 8.57 8.85 8.92
C SER A 199 8.35 8.15 7.57
N SER A 200 7.97 6.87 7.61
CA SER A 200 7.37 6.16 6.48
C SER A 200 5.87 6.44 6.42
N ILE A 201 5.41 7.02 5.31
CA ILE A 201 3.98 7.09 4.97
C ILE A 201 3.65 5.95 4.02
N CYS A 202 2.65 5.15 4.41
CA CYS A 202 2.20 3.99 3.65
C CYS A 202 1.17 4.43 2.61
N ASN A 203 1.57 4.53 1.34
CA ASN A 203 0.67 4.86 0.25
C ASN A 203 0.38 3.61 -0.60
N SER A 204 -0.70 2.90 -0.26
CA SER A 204 -1.19 1.77 -1.04
C SER A 204 -1.78 2.26 -2.37
N PRO A 205 -1.40 1.68 -3.52
CA PRO A 205 -2.10 1.91 -4.78
C PRO A 205 -3.57 1.52 -4.66
N VAL A 206 -4.45 2.30 -5.29
CA VAL A 206 -5.86 1.96 -5.46
C VAL A 206 -6.04 1.16 -6.76
N LYS A 207 -7.17 0.45 -6.89
CA LYS A 207 -7.56 -0.16 -8.16
C LYS A 207 -7.96 0.91 -9.17
N ALA A 208 -7.70 0.66 -10.44
CA ALA A 208 -8.26 1.47 -11.52
C ALA A 208 -9.80 1.37 -11.46
N THR A 209 -10.47 2.50 -11.24
CA THR A 209 -11.92 2.61 -11.41
C THR A 209 -12.19 3.36 -12.70
N TRP A 210 -13.17 2.91 -13.47
CA TRP A 210 -13.23 3.23 -14.89
C TRP A 210 -14.23 4.34 -15.22
N LYS A 211 -13.92 5.08 -16.29
CA LYS A 211 -14.81 6.03 -16.96
C LYS A 211 -14.59 6.01 -18.47
N ASP A 212 -15.56 6.59 -19.19
CA ASP A 212 -15.59 6.68 -20.65
C ASP A 212 -15.39 5.32 -21.34
N VAL A 213 -15.93 4.23 -20.76
CA VAL A 213 -15.71 2.84 -21.20
C VAL A 213 -16.38 2.58 -22.56
N LEU A 214 -15.63 2.00 -23.50
CA LEU A 214 -16.12 1.61 -24.82
C LEU A 214 -15.58 0.23 -25.23
N GLY A 215 -16.45 -0.64 -25.75
CA GLY A 215 -16.05 -1.87 -26.46
C GLY A 215 -15.20 -2.87 -25.64
N CYS A 216 -15.29 -2.80 -24.32
CA CYS A 216 -14.60 -3.66 -23.37
C CYS A 216 -15.45 -3.86 -22.11
N ASN A 217 -15.17 -4.92 -21.37
CA ASN A 217 -15.68 -5.12 -20.02
C ASN A 217 -14.61 -4.68 -19.01
N THR A 218 -15.03 -4.15 -17.87
CA THR A 218 -14.16 -3.60 -16.82
C THR A 218 -14.55 -4.11 -15.44
N ASN A 219 -13.58 -4.43 -14.59
CA ASN A 219 -13.80 -4.86 -13.21
C ASN A 219 -13.08 -3.94 -12.20
N SER A 220 -13.78 -2.93 -11.67
CA SER A 220 -13.21 -1.98 -10.69
C SER A 220 -12.82 -2.60 -9.33
N VAL A 221 -13.21 -3.85 -9.03
CA VAL A 221 -12.81 -4.54 -7.78
C VAL A 221 -11.36 -4.99 -7.82
N ASN A 222 -10.89 -5.37 -9.02
CA ASN A 222 -9.54 -5.86 -9.26
C ASN A 222 -8.68 -4.87 -10.10
N GLY A 223 -9.33 -3.95 -10.83
CA GLY A 223 -8.71 -3.09 -11.82
C GLY A 223 -8.66 -3.69 -13.24
N ASP A 224 -9.33 -4.82 -13.51
CA ASP A 224 -9.20 -5.56 -14.78
C ASP A 224 -9.96 -4.88 -15.93
N ILE A 225 -9.51 -5.10 -17.17
CA ILE A 225 -10.19 -4.67 -18.41
C ILE A 225 -9.89 -5.63 -19.58
N ILE A 226 -10.92 -6.05 -20.31
CA ILE A 226 -10.82 -6.98 -21.46
C ILE A 226 -11.64 -6.50 -22.67
N LYS A 227 -11.08 -6.57 -23.88
CA LYS A 227 -11.78 -6.20 -25.11
C LYS A 227 -12.88 -7.19 -25.50
N THR A 228 -14.10 -6.68 -25.67
CA THR A 228 -15.27 -7.44 -26.14
C THR A 228 -15.75 -7.03 -27.55
N ALA A 229 -15.37 -5.85 -28.04
CA ALA A 229 -15.62 -5.43 -29.41
C ALA A 229 -14.72 -6.16 -30.42
N ALA A 230 -15.17 -6.24 -31.68
CA ALA A 230 -14.40 -6.81 -32.78
C ALA A 230 -13.03 -6.14 -32.98
N THR A 231 -12.06 -6.91 -33.47
CA THR A 231 -10.65 -6.50 -33.66
C THR A 231 -10.52 -5.30 -34.61
N ALA A 232 -10.18 -4.14 -34.05
CA ALA A 232 -9.97 -2.87 -34.75
C ALA A 232 -9.33 -1.84 -33.79
N TRP A 233 -8.73 -0.78 -34.34
CA TRP A 233 -8.41 0.43 -33.55
C TRP A 233 -9.65 1.33 -33.46
N GLY A 234 -9.65 2.28 -32.53
CA GLY A 234 -10.71 3.29 -32.44
C GLY A 234 -11.97 2.88 -31.67
N ASN A 235 -12.17 1.58 -31.40
CA ASN A 235 -13.45 1.04 -30.90
C ASN A 235 -13.39 0.35 -29.52
N SER A 236 -12.28 0.38 -28.79
CA SER A 236 -12.17 -0.25 -27.47
C SER A 236 -11.12 0.38 -26.55
N GLY A 237 -11.49 0.55 -25.28
CA GLY A 237 -10.64 1.11 -24.22
C GLY A 237 -11.44 1.82 -23.13
N ALA A 238 -10.74 2.29 -22.10
CA ALA A 238 -11.30 3.11 -21.01
C ALA A 238 -10.20 3.95 -20.32
N ALA A 239 -10.61 5.00 -19.60
CA ALA A 239 -9.72 5.79 -18.76
C ALA A 239 -10.01 5.59 -17.26
N SER A 240 -9.02 5.84 -16.40
CA SER A 240 -9.21 5.83 -14.94
C SER A 240 -9.97 7.06 -14.44
N ASN A 241 -10.64 6.97 -13.29
CA ASN A 241 -11.06 8.14 -12.51
C ASN A 241 -9.88 8.72 -11.70
N GLU A 242 -8.92 7.87 -11.36
CA GLU A 242 -7.69 8.19 -10.64
C GLU A 242 -6.73 9.00 -11.51
N THR A 243 -5.89 9.83 -10.86
CA THR A 243 -4.81 10.59 -11.52
C THR A 243 -3.49 10.44 -10.77
N ILE A 244 -2.38 10.61 -11.47
CA ILE A 244 -1.01 10.56 -10.93
C ILE A 244 -0.30 11.90 -11.09
N SER A 245 0.44 12.28 -10.05
CA SER A 245 1.38 13.42 -10.05
C SER A 245 2.81 12.90 -9.93
N ASN A 246 3.75 13.75 -9.52
CA ASN A 246 5.08 13.31 -9.13
C ASN A 246 4.98 12.31 -7.97
N GLY A 247 5.77 11.23 -8.02
CA GLY A 247 5.65 10.10 -7.10
C GLY A 247 4.39 9.26 -7.31
N GLY A 248 3.71 9.33 -8.46
CA GLY A 248 2.59 8.44 -8.82
C GLY A 248 2.95 7.45 -9.92
N TYR A 249 2.17 6.38 -10.07
CA TYR A 249 2.35 5.40 -11.15
C TYR A 249 1.07 4.68 -11.55
N VAL A 250 1.07 4.09 -12.74
CA VAL A 250 0.11 3.07 -13.20
C VAL A 250 0.86 1.75 -13.42
N GLU A 251 0.36 0.64 -12.87
CA GLU A 251 0.93 -0.70 -12.99
C GLU A 251 -0.17 -1.70 -13.40
N ALA A 252 0.12 -2.56 -14.39
CA ALA A 252 -0.77 -3.59 -14.90
C ALA A 252 -0.06 -4.93 -15.04
N LEU A 253 -0.82 -6.03 -14.94
CA LEU A 253 -0.43 -7.31 -15.52
C LEU A 253 -0.97 -7.39 -16.95
N ALA A 254 -0.22 -8.04 -17.83
CA ALA A 254 -0.69 -8.45 -19.14
C ALA A 254 -0.59 -9.98 -19.21
N ASN A 255 -1.74 -10.65 -19.15
CA ASN A 255 -1.81 -12.11 -19.01
C ASN A 255 -1.52 -12.83 -20.32
N ASP A 256 -2.03 -12.32 -21.45
CA ASP A 256 -1.69 -12.85 -22.78
C ASP A 256 -0.25 -12.50 -23.20
N ASP A 257 0.34 -13.34 -24.03
CA ASP A 257 1.34 -12.94 -25.00
C ASP A 257 0.71 -12.73 -26.38
N GLY A 258 1.16 -11.66 -27.05
CA GLY A 258 0.87 -11.48 -28.48
C GLY A 258 -0.47 -10.83 -28.86
N SER A 259 -1.12 -10.05 -27.98
CA SER A 259 -2.16 -9.09 -28.42
C SER A 259 -1.60 -7.69 -28.77
N TYR A 260 -2.31 -6.96 -29.63
CA TYR A 260 -2.12 -5.53 -29.83
C TYR A 260 -2.96 -4.75 -28.80
N LYS A 261 -2.31 -4.01 -27.92
CA LYS A 261 -2.95 -3.18 -26.88
C LYS A 261 -1.99 -2.12 -26.35
N MET A 262 -2.52 -1.09 -25.67
CA MET A 262 -1.72 0.03 -25.20
C MET A 262 -2.10 0.46 -23.77
N LEU A 263 -1.08 0.59 -22.92
CA LEU A 263 -1.17 1.20 -21.58
C LEU A 263 -0.58 2.60 -21.66
N ALA A 264 -1.37 3.65 -21.42
CA ALA A 264 -0.97 5.03 -21.70
C ALA A 264 -1.35 6.02 -20.59
N LEU A 265 -0.65 7.15 -20.57
CA LEU A 265 -0.93 8.31 -19.75
C LEU A 265 -1.38 9.49 -20.62
N ILE A 266 -2.51 10.09 -20.26
CA ILE A 266 -3.13 11.25 -20.92
C ILE A 266 -3.28 12.41 -19.94
N PRO A 267 -3.44 13.68 -20.37
CA PRO A 267 -3.72 14.80 -19.48
C PRO A 267 -5.04 14.61 -18.72
N GLN A 268 -5.11 15.03 -17.44
CA GLN A 268 -6.31 14.86 -16.60
C GLN A 268 -7.62 15.31 -17.28
N ALA A 269 -7.58 16.42 -18.03
CA ALA A 269 -8.71 17.08 -18.67
C ALA A 269 -9.09 16.51 -20.05
N SER A 270 -8.33 15.54 -20.58
CA SER A 270 -8.70 14.84 -21.81
C SER A 270 -9.80 13.82 -21.55
N ALA A 271 -10.84 13.81 -22.38
CA ALA A 271 -11.70 12.65 -22.57
C ALA A 271 -10.87 11.50 -23.18
N THR A 272 -11.34 10.25 -23.05
CA THR A 272 -10.78 9.15 -23.85
C THR A 272 -10.82 9.49 -25.33
N THR A 273 -9.67 9.40 -25.99
CA THR A 273 -9.62 9.27 -27.43
C THR A 273 -8.88 7.98 -27.75
N TYR A 274 -9.48 7.18 -28.63
CA TYR A 274 -8.91 5.92 -29.10
C TYR A 274 -7.89 6.15 -30.23
N SER A 275 -7.28 7.34 -30.26
CA SER A 275 -6.30 7.78 -31.24
C SER A 275 -4.95 8.07 -30.58
N ILE A 276 -3.91 7.48 -31.12
CA ILE A 276 -2.54 7.57 -30.63
C ILE A 276 -1.88 8.93 -30.90
N SER A 277 -2.35 9.69 -31.88
CA SER A 277 -1.61 10.77 -32.55
C SER A 277 -1.33 12.05 -31.75
N ASN A 278 -2.04 12.32 -30.65
CA ASN A 278 -2.02 13.64 -30.01
C ASN A 278 -2.43 13.66 -28.52
N THR A 279 -3.20 12.68 -28.04
CA THR A 279 -3.69 12.65 -26.65
C THR A 279 -2.77 11.88 -25.70
N ILE A 280 -2.04 10.88 -26.20
CA ILE A 280 -1.05 10.13 -25.42
C ILE A 280 0.16 11.01 -25.13
N LYS A 281 0.55 11.11 -23.86
CA LYS A 281 1.78 11.79 -23.43
C LYS A 281 2.93 10.82 -23.19
N TYR A 282 2.64 9.69 -22.56
CA TYR A 282 3.59 8.62 -22.28
C TYR A 282 2.85 7.28 -22.41
N GLY A 283 3.40 6.27 -23.08
CA GLY A 283 2.69 5.02 -23.28
C GLY A 283 3.56 3.84 -23.70
N MET A 284 3.03 2.65 -23.46
CA MET A 284 3.59 1.36 -23.83
C MET A 284 2.62 0.68 -24.79
N TYR A 285 3.00 0.56 -26.06
CA TYR A 285 2.27 -0.18 -27.07
C TYR A 285 2.83 -1.60 -27.17
N PHE A 286 2.01 -2.57 -26.78
CA PHE A 286 2.31 -4.01 -26.82
C PHE A 286 1.89 -4.57 -28.17
N ARG A 287 2.72 -5.44 -28.73
CA ARG A 287 2.53 -5.99 -30.08
C ARG A 287 2.50 -7.51 -30.14
N VAL A 288 1.90 -8.03 -31.21
CA VAL A 288 1.74 -9.46 -31.46
C VAL A 288 3.08 -10.21 -31.58
N GLU A 289 4.13 -9.52 -32.04
CA GLU A 289 5.47 -10.09 -32.22
C GLU A 289 6.33 -10.09 -30.93
N GLY A 290 5.73 -9.87 -29.75
CA GLY A 290 6.44 -9.91 -28.46
C GLY A 290 7.25 -8.65 -28.13
N TYR A 291 6.98 -7.54 -28.82
CA TYR A 291 7.64 -6.25 -28.62
C TYR A 291 6.81 -5.24 -27.82
N ILE A 292 7.51 -4.25 -27.26
CA ILE A 292 6.97 -3.07 -26.59
C ILE A 292 7.57 -1.81 -27.20
N GLU A 293 6.73 -1.01 -27.85
CA GLU A 293 7.12 0.32 -28.35
C GLU A 293 6.76 1.39 -27.31
N ILE A 294 7.71 2.27 -27.01
CA ILE A 294 7.45 3.44 -26.18
C ILE A 294 6.91 4.57 -27.04
N TYR A 295 5.84 5.20 -26.59
CA TYR A 295 5.25 6.38 -27.21
C TYR A 295 5.41 7.59 -26.30
N GLU A 296 5.93 8.69 -26.84
CA GLU A 296 5.97 9.99 -26.16
C GLU A 296 5.31 11.05 -27.03
N ASN A 297 4.42 11.87 -26.44
CA ASN A 297 3.62 12.87 -27.15
C ASN A 297 2.88 12.34 -28.41
N GLY A 298 2.55 11.04 -28.44
CA GLY A 298 1.85 10.37 -29.55
C GLY A 298 2.77 9.80 -30.64
N VAL A 299 4.10 9.93 -30.49
CA VAL A 299 5.10 9.45 -31.45
C VAL A 299 5.84 8.23 -30.88
N ALA A 300 5.98 7.17 -31.68
CA ALA A 300 6.78 6.00 -31.34
C ALA A 300 8.28 6.31 -31.33
N LEU A 301 9.01 5.82 -30.33
CA LEU A 301 10.46 5.91 -30.28
C LEU A 301 11.12 4.83 -31.16
N ALA A 302 12.26 5.15 -31.77
CA ALA A 302 12.85 4.44 -32.91
C ALA A 302 13.44 3.03 -32.63
N SER A 303 13.12 2.40 -31.49
CA SER A 303 13.59 1.05 -31.15
C SER A 303 12.55 0.32 -30.29
N PRO A 304 11.99 -0.81 -30.76
CA PRO A 304 11.12 -1.66 -29.95
C PRO A 304 11.92 -2.43 -28.88
N HIS A 305 11.33 -2.62 -27.71
CA HIS A 305 11.93 -3.35 -26.59
C HIS A 305 11.38 -4.78 -26.55
N THR A 306 12.21 -5.78 -26.29
CA THR A 306 11.85 -7.20 -26.37
C THR A 306 11.18 -7.76 -25.11
N GLY A 307 10.46 -8.86 -25.29
CA GLY A 307 9.94 -9.69 -24.21
C GLY A 307 8.73 -9.08 -23.52
N TYR A 308 7.74 -8.68 -24.31
CA TYR A 308 6.35 -8.84 -23.93
C TYR A 308 6.03 -10.34 -23.91
N GLN A 309 5.55 -10.85 -22.78
CA GLN A 309 5.23 -12.26 -22.55
C GLN A 309 4.07 -12.37 -21.56
N ALA A 310 3.37 -13.51 -21.59
CA ALA A 310 2.27 -13.83 -20.69
C ALA A 310 2.62 -13.61 -19.21
N ASN A 311 1.67 -13.06 -18.44
CA ASN A 311 1.81 -12.66 -17.04
C ASN A 311 2.91 -11.60 -16.77
N GLY A 312 3.36 -10.87 -17.79
CA GLY A 312 4.33 -9.79 -17.64
C GLY A 312 3.76 -8.61 -16.85
N LYS A 313 4.56 -8.04 -15.93
CA LYS A 313 4.17 -6.87 -15.13
C LYS A 313 4.80 -5.59 -15.68
N PHE A 314 3.97 -4.60 -15.97
CA PHE A 314 4.37 -3.38 -16.65
C PHE A 314 3.89 -2.14 -15.89
N ARG A 315 4.77 -1.14 -15.73
CA ARG A 315 4.44 0.11 -15.00
C ARG A 315 5.02 1.33 -15.69
N ILE A 316 4.22 2.39 -15.76
CA ILE A 316 4.65 3.76 -16.11
C ILE A 316 4.58 4.59 -14.83
N ALA A 317 5.71 5.12 -14.38
CA ALA A 317 5.85 5.86 -13.12
C ALA A 317 6.39 7.27 -13.36
N VAL A 318 6.05 8.21 -12.47
CA VAL A 318 6.64 9.55 -12.43
C VAL A 318 7.47 9.68 -11.16
N GLU A 319 8.78 9.83 -11.30
CA GLU A 319 9.73 9.88 -10.20
C GLU A 319 10.66 11.07 -10.37
N ASN A 320 10.74 11.94 -9.35
CA ASN A 320 11.53 13.18 -9.38
C ASN A 320 11.25 14.04 -10.64
N ASN A 321 9.98 14.11 -11.03
CA ASN A 321 9.46 14.74 -12.24
C ASN A 321 10.05 14.21 -13.57
N VAL A 322 10.42 12.92 -13.61
CA VAL A 322 10.85 12.18 -14.80
C VAL A 322 9.96 10.94 -14.98
N VAL A 323 9.56 10.63 -16.21
CA VAL A 323 8.76 9.43 -16.48
C VAL A 323 9.68 8.21 -16.69
N LYS A 324 9.41 7.11 -15.98
CA LYS A 324 10.14 5.84 -16.08
C LYS A 324 9.20 4.69 -16.44
N TYR A 325 9.73 3.76 -17.21
CA TYR A 325 9.01 2.60 -17.71
C TYR A 325 9.67 1.33 -17.19
N TYR A 326 8.87 0.49 -16.55
CA TYR A 326 9.30 -0.70 -15.83
C TYR A 326 8.72 -1.97 -16.45
N LYS A 327 9.53 -3.02 -16.50
CA LYS A 327 9.13 -4.40 -16.80
C LYS A 327 9.60 -5.29 -15.65
N ASN A 328 8.69 -6.02 -15.02
CA ASN A 328 8.96 -6.93 -13.91
C ASN A 328 9.79 -6.27 -12.78
N ASP A 329 9.36 -5.07 -12.34
CA ASP A 329 10.04 -4.19 -11.36
C ASP A 329 11.43 -3.63 -11.78
N VAL A 330 11.93 -3.90 -13.00
CA VAL A 330 13.19 -3.34 -13.55
C VAL A 330 12.91 -2.18 -14.51
N VAL A 331 13.61 -1.05 -14.37
CA VAL A 331 13.56 0.06 -15.36
C VAL A 331 14.17 -0.41 -16.67
N PHE A 332 13.44 -0.32 -17.77
CA PHE A 332 13.96 -0.62 -19.11
C PHE A 332 14.00 0.60 -20.05
N TYR A 333 13.24 1.66 -19.75
CA TYR A 333 13.35 2.94 -20.42
C TYR A 333 13.07 4.11 -19.45
N THR A 334 13.73 5.24 -19.67
CA THR A 334 13.55 6.49 -18.92
C THR A 334 13.39 7.64 -19.91
N SER A 335 12.32 8.43 -19.74
CA SER A 335 12.04 9.58 -20.58
C SER A 335 13.05 10.71 -20.38
N THR A 336 13.35 11.44 -21.45
CA THR A 336 14.07 12.71 -21.39
C THR A 336 13.14 13.91 -21.24
N GLN A 337 11.81 13.71 -21.35
CA GLN A 337 10.80 14.76 -21.32
C GLN A 337 10.11 14.84 -19.94
N ALA A 338 10.22 15.99 -19.27
CA ALA A 338 9.51 16.25 -18.02
C ALA A 338 7.98 16.31 -18.25
N PRO A 339 7.16 15.62 -17.43
CA PRO A 339 5.72 15.52 -17.64
C PRO A 339 4.99 16.79 -17.21
N THR A 340 3.98 17.18 -17.98
CA THR A 340 2.92 18.08 -17.50
C THR A 340 1.94 17.26 -16.66
N LEU A 341 1.87 17.58 -15.36
CA LEU A 341 1.10 16.84 -14.36
C LEU A 341 -0.16 17.62 -13.95
N PRO A 342 -1.22 16.94 -13.45
CA PRO A 342 -1.34 15.48 -13.30
C PRO A 342 -1.80 14.77 -14.58
N LEU A 343 -1.47 13.47 -14.65
CA LEU A 343 -1.81 12.56 -15.75
C LEU A 343 -2.84 11.51 -15.29
N ARG A 344 -3.48 10.84 -16.24
CA ARG A 344 -4.55 9.85 -16.06
C ARG A 344 -4.24 8.59 -16.87
N LEU A 345 -4.60 7.40 -16.38
CA LEU A 345 -4.51 6.17 -17.17
C LEU A 345 -5.50 6.21 -18.34
N ASN A 346 -5.06 5.79 -19.51
CA ASN A 346 -5.88 5.48 -20.67
C ASN A 346 -5.44 4.12 -21.22
N THR A 347 -6.40 3.26 -21.52
CA THR A 347 -6.18 1.97 -22.20
C THR A 347 -6.76 2.03 -23.60
N ILE A 348 -6.08 1.40 -24.56
CA ILE A 348 -6.58 1.26 -25.95
C ILE A 348 -6.32 -0.17 -26.39
N LEU A 349 -7.36 -0.90 -26.79
CA LEU A 349 -7.29 -2.34 -27.05
C LEU A 349 -7.63 -2.61 -28.53
N TYR A 350 -6.76 -3.32 -29.26
CA TYR A 350 -6.99 -3.66 -30.67
C TYR A 350 -7.53 -5.07 -30.84
N THR A 351 -6.79 -6.09 -30.41
CA THR A 351 -7.18 -7.50 -30.57
C THR A 351 -8.35 -7.84 -29.66
N VAL A 352 -9.37 -8.56 -30.16
CA VAL A 352 -10.43 -9.12 -29.29
C VAL A 352 -9.81 -10.00 -28.19
N ASN A 353 -10.38 -9.99 -26.99
CA ASN A 353 -9.84 -10.61 -25.78
C ASN A 353 -8.48 -10.07 -25.30
N ALA A 354 -7.93 -9.00 -25.89
CA ALA A 354 -6.77 -8.31 -25.31
C ALA A 354 -7.15 -7.72 -23.94
N GLU A 355 -6.36 -8.01 -22.91
CA GLU A 355 -6.67 -7.64 -21.52
C GLU A 355 -5.52 -6.98 -20.77
N PHE A 356 -5.85 -6.20 -19.75
CA PHE A 356 -4.92 -5.77 -18.72
C PHE A 356 -5.55 -6.03 -17.35
N ASP A 357 -4.83 -6.79 -16.53
CA ASP A 357 -5.33 -7.32 -15.28
C ASP A 357 -4.72 -6.63 -14.08
N ASN A 358 -5.42 -6.71 -12.94
CA ASN A 358 -4.89 -6.31 -11.63
C ASN A 358 -4.39 -4.84 -11.64
N ILE A 359 -5.01 -3.93 -12.41
CA ILE A 359 -4.44 -2.60 -12.62
C ILE A 359 -4.50 -1.76 -11.33
N ASN A 360 -3.32 -1.29 -10.93
CA ASN A 360 -3.08 -0.53 -9.71
C ASN A 360 -2.57 0.87 -10.06
N ILE A 361 -3.14 1.89 -9.42
CA ILE A 361 -2.77 3.29 -9.63
C ILE A 361 -2.32 3.88 -8.28
N ARG A 362 -1.03 4.25 -8.17
CA ARG A 362 -0.54 5.04 -7.02
C ARG A 362 -0.86 6.49 -7.29
N THR A 363 -2.02 6.95 -6.80
CA THR A 363 -2.33 8.39 -6.75
C THR A 363 -1.37 9.11 -5.81
N SER A 364 -1.17 10.40 -6.05
CA SER A 364 -0.40 11.26 -5.15
C SER A 364 -1.28 11.74 -3.98
N GLY A 365 -1.18 11.07 -2.82
CA GLY A 365 -1.62 11.62 -1.53
C GLY A 365 -3.04 11.28 -1.04
N THR A 366 -3.79 10.39 -1.69
CA THR A 366 -5.17 10.02 -1.26
C THR A 366 -5.22 8.60 -0.67
N GLY A 367 -5.01 8.47 0.64
CA GLY A 367 -5.19 7.19 1.35
C GLY A 367 -4.51 7.12 2.72
N ALA A 368 -3.40 7.84 2.89
CA ALA A 368 -2.72 7.96 4.17
C ALA A 368 -3.41 8.95 5.12
N THR A 369 -3.27 8.73 6.43
CA THR A 369 -3.56 9.74 7.45
C THR A 369 -2.68 10.97 7.22
N VAL A 370 -3.28 12.16 7.27
CA VAL A 370 -2.53 13.42 7.07
C VAL A 370 -1.51 13.57 8.21
N PRO A 371 -0.20 13.64 7.92
CA PRO A 371 0.81 13.80 8.96
C PRO A 371 0.64 15.15 9.65
N VAL A 372 0.63 15.14 10.98
CA VAL A 372 0.64 16.33 11.83
C VAL A 372 2.01 16.44 12.45
N PHE A 373 2.77 17.44 12.04
CA PHE A 373 4.06 17.78 12.62
C PHE A 373 3.87 18.71 13.82
N THR A 374 4.60 18.49 14.91
CA THR A 374 4.54 19.30 16.13
C THR A 374 5.93 19.78 16.50
N ALA A 375 6.11 21.08 16.70
CA ALA A 375 7.36 21.68 17.14
C ALA A 375 7.41 21.84 18.67
N THR A 376 8.46 21.30 19.28
CA THR A 376 8.75 21.41 20.71
C THR A 376 10.07 22.15 20.89
N ALA A 377 9.98 23.41 21.31
CA ALA A 377 11.13 24.22 21.69
C ALA A 377 11.57 23.92 23.14
N THR A 378 12.88 23.91 23.39
CA THR A 378 13.46 23.87 24.73
C THR A 378 14.14 25.21 25.00
N GLY A 379 13.84 25.83 26.14
CA GLY A 379 14.31 27.18 26.46
C GLY A 379 13.75 28.26 25.51
N GLY A 380 14.39 29.42 25.53
CA GLY A 380 13.92 30.62 24.83
C GLY A 380 12.83 31.38 25.60
N THR A 381 12.68 32.66 25.29
CA THR A 381 11.65 33.52 25.91
C THR A 381 10.39 33.57 25.03
N THR A 382 9.23 33.40 25.64
CA THR A 382 7.91 33.49 25.00
C THR A 382 7.46 34.95 24.77
N PRO A 383 6.51 35.22 23.84
CA PRO A 383 5.89 34.28 22.91
C PRO A 383 6.87 33.79 21.83
N LEU A 384 6.69 32.54 21.40
CA LEU A 384 7.47 31.93 20.33
C LEU A 384 6.72 32.02 18.99
N ASN A 385 7.47 32.33 17.94
CA ASN A 385 7.00 32.32 16.55
C ASN A 385 7.54 31.07 15.85
N TYR A 386 6.73 30.46 14.98
CA TYR A 386 7.12 29.29 14.19
C TYR A 386 7.16 29.66 12.71
N GLN A 387 8.01 28.98 11.94
CA GLN A 387 7.99 29.00 10.48
C GLN A 387 8.36 27.61 9.95
N TRP A 388 7.37 26.89 9.45
CA TRP A 388 7.58 25.58 8.84
C TRP A 388 8.16 25.70 7.43
N ARG A 389 8.96 24.71 7.04
CA ARG A 389 9.58 24.59 5.72
C ARG A 389 9.48 23.16 5.18
N ILE A 390 9.27 23.04 3.88
CA ILE A 390 9.48 21.81 3.10
C ILE A 390 10.67 22.06 2.18
N ASP A 391 11.63 21.14 2.17
CA ASP A 391 12.80 21.15 1.27
C ASP A 391 13.57 22.50 1.28
N GLY A 392 13.63 23.10 2.47
CA GLY A 392 14.28 24.39 2.74
C GLY A 392 13.43 25.64 2.49
N VAL A 393 12.29 25.53 1.83
CA VAL A 393 11.43 26.65 1.44
C VAL A 393 10.37 26.96 2.51
N ASN A 394 10.23 28.23 2.88
CA ASN A 394 9.20 28.69 3.84
C ASN A 394 7.79 28.46 3.29
N ILE A 395 6.95 27.79 4.07
CA ILE A 395 5.53 27.60 3.76
C ILE A 395 4.75 28.83 4.24
N ALA A 396 4.07 29.52 3.31
CA ALA A 396 3.26 30.68 3.64
C ALA A 396 2.12 30.32 4.61
N GLY A 397 1.94 31.12 5.67
CA GLY A 397 0.90 30.92 6.68
C GLY A 397 1.14 29.79 7.69
N ALA A 398 2.15 28.92 7.49
CA ALA A 398 2.48 27.85 8.44
C ALA A 398 3.33 28.38 9.61
N ASN A 399 2.67 29.12 10.50
CA ASN A 399 3.28 29.84 11.62
C ASN A 399 2.81 29.38 13.02
N ALA A 400 2.00 28.33 13.08
CA ALA A 400 1.57 27.68 14.32
C ALA A 400 2.59 26.64 14.83
N GLN A 401 2.45 26.25 16.10
CA GLN A 401 3.27 25.20 16.71
C GLN A 401 3.10 23.82 16.04
N THR A 402 1.98 23.60 15.36
CA THR A 402 1.70 22.41 14.55
C THR A 402 1.55 22.75 13.08
N TYR A 403 1.80 21.78 12.21
CA TYR A 403 1.63 21.89 10.77
C TYR A 403 1.15 20.55 10.18
N SER A 404 0.18 20.60 9.27
CA SER A 404 -0.39 19.41 8.63
C SER A 404 -0.44 19.60 7.13
N THR A 405 -0.11 18.58 6.34
CA THR A 405 -0.06 18.71 4.88
C THR A 405 -0.21 17.35 4.16
N THR A 406 -0.87 17.37 3.01
CA THR A 406 -0.91 16.27 2.03
C THR A 406 0.06 16.48 0.87
N ALA A 407 0.66 17.67 0.75
CA ALA A 407 1.54 18.08 -0.34
C ALA A 407 3.02 17.76 -0.03
N LEU A 408 3.31 16.49 0.27
CA LEU A 408 4.66 15.97 0.46
C LEU A 408 5.01 14.99 -0.65
N ASN A 409 6.25 15.04 -1.12
CA ASN A 409 6.80 14.07 -2.05
C ASN A 409 7.60 13.00 -1.30
N ASP A 410 7.96 11.93 -1.99
CA ASP A 410 8.96 10.99 -1.49
C ASP A 410 10.32 11.70 -1.35
N GLY A 411 11.00 11.52 -0.23
CA GLY A 411 12.23 12.23 0.12
C GLY A 411 12.05 13.69 0.61
N SER A 412 10.84 14.25 0.67
CA SER A 412 10.65 15.64 1.14
C SER A 412 11.08 15.84 2.60
N ASN A 413 11.80 16.92 2.86
CA ASN A 413 12.41 17.24 4.14
C ASN A 413 11.63 18.33 4.88
N VAL A 414 10.93 17.95 5.94
CA VAL A 414 10.20 18.88 6.81
C VAL A 414 11.14 19.40 7.90
N THR A 415 11.16 20.71 8.10
CA THR A 415 11.83 21.39 9.22
C THR A 415 10.99 22.56 9.73
N CYS A 416 11.28 23.06 10.92
CA CYS A 416 10.72 24.29 11.47
C CYS A 416 11.84 25.21 11.97
N ILE A 417 11.64 26.53 11.85
CA ILE A 417 12.40 27.54 12.59
C ILE A 417 11.53 28.03 13.74
N VAL A 418 12.06 28.12 14.95
CA VAL A 418 11.37 28.73 16.10
C VAL A 418 12.17 29.92 16.63
N SER A 419 11.53 31.09 16.69
CA SER A 419 12.12 32.37 17.13
C SER A 419 11.24 33.07 18.15
N ASN A 420 11.61 34.30 18.54
CA ASN A 420 10.70 35.26 19.18
C ASN A 420 10.89 36.63 18.51
N ALA A 421 10.27 37.68 19.05
CA ALA A 421 10.28 39.02 18.44
C ALA A 421 11.66 39.74 18.44
N PHE A 422 12.66 39.23 19.18
CA PHE A 422 13.94 39.93 19.39
C PHE A 422 15.17 39.08 19.03
N CYS A 423 15.04 37.76 19.02
CA CYS A 423 16.12 36.81 18.79
C CYS A 423 16.02 36.10 17.43
N THR A 424 17.18 35.73 16.88
CA THR A 424 17.27 34.85 15.72
C THR A 424 16.67 33.46 16.02
N GLY A 425 16.07 32.86 15.01
CA GLY A 425 15.38 31.58 15.14
C GLY A 425 16.31 30.37 15.13
N THR A 426 15.97 29.38 15.95
CA THR A 426 16.65 28.09 16.05
C THR A 426 16.00 27.10 15.08
N ASN A 427 16.80 26.37 14.31
CA ASN A 427 16.32 25.33 13.41
C ASN A 427 15.99 24.05 14.21
N SER A 428 14.97 23.31 13.76
CA SER A 428 14.69 21.95 14.23
C SER A 428 15.64 20.90 13.63
N ASN A 429 15.56 19.68 14.15
CA ASN A 429 15.91 18.48 13.37
C ASN A 429 15.07 18.41 12.07
N THR A 430 15.54 17.60 11.12
CA THR A 430 14.79 17.28 9.90
C THR A 430 13.96 16.01 10.11
N ILE A 431 12.74 16.00 9.56
CA ILE A 431 12.00 14.77 9.27
C ILE A 431 11.98 14.61 7.75
N THR A 432 12.76 13.66 7.24
CA THR A 432 12.67 13.22 5.84
C THR A 432 11.53 12.23 5.69
N LEU A 433 10.64 12.46 4.74
CA LEU A 433 9.53 11.55 4.45
C LEU A 433 9.99 10.41 3.52
N SER A 434 9.55 9.19 3.80
CA SER A 434 9.63 8.06 2.85
C SER A 434 8.22 7.60 2.48
N ILE A 435 7.84 7.72 1.20
CA ILE A 435 6.54 7.24 0.70
C ILE A 435 6.70 5.79 0.26
N VAL A 436 6.64 4.90 1.24
CA VAL A 436 6.71 3.46 1.02
C VAL A 436 5.45 3.01 0.27
N SER A 437 5.65 2.36 -0.86
CA SER A 437 4.59 1.62 -1.54
C SER A 437 5.14 0.31 -2.11
N LYS A 438 4.52 -0.81 -1.75
CA LYS A 438 4.63 -2.04 -2.53
C LYS A 438 3.21 -2.52 -2.82
N TYR A 439 2.94 -2.94 -4.04
CA TYR A 439 1.80 -3.80 -4.29
C TYR A 439 2.28 -5.25 -4.14
N PRO A 440 1.87 -5.99 -3.08
CA PRO A 440 2.01 -7.43 -3.09
C PRO A 440 1.04 -8.01 -4.12
N TYR A 441 1.38 -9.12 -4.73
CA TYR A 441 0.50 -9.90 -5.58
C TYR A 441 0.24 -11.23 -4.89
N ALA A 442 -1.04 -11.58 -4.71
CA ALA A 442 -1.46 -12.78 -4.00
C ALA A 442 -1.42 -14.06 -4.86
N GLY A 443 -1.09 -13.95 -6.16
CA GLY A 443 -1.25 -15.03 -7.15
C GLY A 443 -2.53 -14.86 -7.97
N ALA A 444 -2.66 -15.64 -9.04
CA ALA A 444 -3.86 -15.63 -9.90
C ALA A 444 -5.05 -16.32 -9.21
N ASN A 445 -6.27 -16.00 -9.64
CA ASN A 445 -7.46 -16.71 -9.17
C ASN A 445 -7.47 -18.15 -9.71
N GLU A 446 -8.01 -19.11 -8.96
CA GLU A 446 -8.03 -20.52 -9.38
C GLU A 446 -9.33 -21.25 -8.99
N PHE A 447 -9.56 -22.41 -9.61
CA PHE A 447 -10.63 -23.34 -9.31
C PHE A 447 -10.01 -24.63 -8.77
N VAL A 448 -10.64 -25.24 -7.77
CA VAL A 448 -10.12 -26.47 -7.14
C VAL A 448 -11.27 -27.36 -6.64
N GLY A 449 -11.15 -28.67 -6.82
CA GLY A 449 -12.11 -29.63 -6.30
C GLY A 449 -12.06 -29.70 -4.78
N VAL A 450 -13.21 -29.92 -4.13
CA VAL A 450 -13.30 -30.02 -2.66
C VAL A 450 -12.44 -31.17 -2.08
N GLN A 451 -12.19 -32.23 -2.84
CA GLN A 451 -11.35 -33.37 -2.42
C GLN A 451 -9.84 -33.16 -2.65
N THR A 452 -9.42 -32.13 -3.38
CA THR A 452 -8.00 -31.92 -3.70
C THR A 452 -7.15 -31.84 -2.41
N PRO A 453 -6.05 -32.61 -2.29
CA PRO A 453 -5.20 -32.60 -1.11
C PRO A 453 -4.67 -31.22 -0.72
N ALA A 454 -4.31 -31.03 0.56
CA ALA A 454 -3.79 -29.76 1.05
C ALA A 454 -2.49 -29.35 0.33
N TYR A 455 -2.46 -28.15 -0.26
CA TYR A 455 -1.37 -27.68 -1.10
C TYR A 455 -0.86 -26.29 -0.69
N SER A 456 0.36 -25.95 -1.09
CA SER A 456 0.93 -24.62 -0.84
C SER A 456 0.61 -23.67 -1.98
N LEU A 457 0.02 -22.52 -1.66
CA LEU A 457 -0.29 -21.45 -2.61
C LEU A 457 1.00 -20.86 -3.21
N SER A 458 0.98 -20.59 -4.51
CA SER A 458 2.16 -20.14 -5.27
C SER A 458 1.89 -18.81 -6.01
N GLY A 459 2.82 -18.39 -6.88
CA GLY A 459 2.70 -17.17 -7.68
C GLY A 459 2.93 -15.84 -6.93
N MET A 460 2.81 -15.83 -5.59
CA MET A 460 2.96 -14.67 -4.70
C MET A 460 4.21 -13.82 -4.98
N LYS A 461 4.08 -12.48 -4.95
CA LYS A 461 5.22 -11.55 -5.07
C LYS A 461 5.09 -10.35 -4.12
N PRO A 462 6.12 -10.00 -3.33
CA PRO A 462 7.29 -10.80 -3.02
C PRO A 462 6.89 -12.02 -2.18
N ALA A 463 7.59 -13.14 -2.31
CA ALA A 463 7.21 -14.43 -1.69
C ALA A 463 7.41 -14.51 -0.15
N VAL A 464 7.71 -13.39 0.51
CA VAL A 464 8.05 -13.31 1.95
C VAL A 464 6.99 -12.58 2.80
N GLY A 465 5.83 -12.28 2.21
CA GLY A 465 4.62 -11.90 2.95
C GLY A 465 3.91 -13.10 3.59
N VAL A 466 2.83 -12.83 4.32
CA VAL A 466 2.05 -13.82 5.09
C VAL A 466 0.56 -13.74 4.77
N TRP A 467 -0.12 -14.88 4.79
CA TRP A 467 -1.58 -14.94 4.60
C TRP A 467 -2.34 -14.59 5.88
N THR A 468 -3.49 -13.92 5.72
CA THR A 468 -4.50 -13.86 6.76
C THR A 468 -5.09 -15.25 6.95
N ALA A 469 -4.85 -15.88 8.10
CA ALA A 469 -5.40 -17.20 8.39
C ALA A 469 -6.94 -17.18 8.45
N GLN A 470 -7.55 -18.24 7.92
CA GLN A 470 -8.99 -18.46 7.95
C GLN A 470 -9.29 -19.96 7.81
N THR A 471 -10.56 -20.37 7.86
CA THR A 471 -10.95 -21.78 7.72
C THR A 471 -10.40 -22.37 6.42
N GLY A 472 -9.55 -23.38 6.53
CA GLY A 472 -8.87 -24.01 5.39
C GLY A 472 -7.65 -23.26 4.84
N LEU A 473 -7.13 -22.21 5.49
CA LEU A 473 -5.90 -21.49 5.09
C LEU A 473 -4.99 -21.18 6.29
N THR A 474 -3.75 -21.65 6.24
CA THR A 474 -2.70 -21.29 7.22
C THR A 474 -2.00 -19.97 6.86
N THR A 475 -1.39 -19.30 7.84
CA THR A 475 -0.58 -18.07 7.60
C THR A 475 0.60 -18.29 6.65
N ALA A 476 1.12 -19.53 6.59
CA ALA A 476 2.18 -19.95 5.68
C ALA A 476 1.70 -20.19 4.23
N GLY A 477 0.38 -20.13 3.98
CA GLY A 477 -0.19 -20.32 2.64
C GLY A 477 -0.47 -21.76 2.26
N VAL A 478 -0.59 -22.67 3.22
CA VAL A 478 -1.16 -24.02 2.96
C VAL A 478 -2.67 -23.91 2.95
N PHE A 479 -3.31 -24.28 1.84
CA PHE A 479 -4.75 -24.28 1.63
C PHE A 479 -5.30 -25.72 1.58
N THR A 480 -6.44 -25.95 2.23
CA THR A 480 -7.10 -27.25 2.32
C THR A 480 -8.57 -27.12 1.88
N PRO A 481 -8.90 -27.44 0.62
CA PRO A 481 -10.24 -27.24 0.03
C PRO A 481 -11.39 -27.87 0.84
N SER A 482 -11.22 -29.11 1.30
CA SER A 482 -12.22 -29.83 2.11
C SER A 482 -12.54 -29.15 3.44
N VAL A 483 -11.58 -28.46 4.04
CA VAL A 483 -11.76 -27.69 5.28
C VAL A 483 -12.30 -26.28 4.98
N ALA A 484 -11.91 -25.67 3.86
CA ALA A 484 -12.45 -24.39 3.42
C ALA A 484 -13.94 -24.49 3.01
N GLY A 485 -14.39 -25.66 2.57
CA GLY A 485 -15.75 -25.95 2.10
C GLY A 485 -16.06 -25.33 0.74
N LEU A 486 -17.24 -25.61 0.19
CA LEU A 486 -17.63 -25.20 -1.17
C LEU A 486 -17.75 -23.68 -1.36
N GLY A 487 -17.65 -23.23 -2.61
CA GLY A 487 -17.87 -21.84 -3.04
C GLY A 487 -16.58 -21.00 -3.13
N VAL A 488 -16.75 -19.70 -3.42
CA VAL A 488 -15.63 -18.76 -3.57
C VAL A 488 -15.03 -18.40 -2.20
N LYS A 489 -13.71 -18.45 -2.10
CA LYS A 489 -12.90 -18.04 -0.95
C LYS A 489 -12.01 -16.88 -1.35
N THR A 490 -12.26 -15.70 -0.78
CA THR A 490 -11.35 -14.55 -0.93
C THR A 490 -10.23 -14.69 0.11
N LEU A 491 -9.02 -14.96 -0.36
CA LEU A 491 -7.83 -15.07 0.47
C LEU A 491 -7.09 -13.73 0.47
N THR A 492 -6.59 -13.29 1.62
CA THR A 492 -5.84 -12.02 1.75
C THR A 492 -4.38 -12.29 2.07
N TYR A 493 -3.48 -11.80 1.21
CA TYR A 493 -2.03 -11.85 1.38
C TYR A 493 -1.51 -10.49 1.84
N ASN A 494 -0.63 -10.47 2.84
CA ASN A 494 -0.10 -9.27 3.47
C ASN A 494 1.42 -9.23 3.37
N TYR A 495 2.00 -8.08 3.07
CA TYR A 495 3.44 -7.88 3.02
C TYR A 495 3.82 -6.59 3.74
N THR A 496 4.71 -6.70 4.74
CA THR A 496 5.20 -5.56 5.52
C THR A 496 6.60 -5.16 5.05
N LEU A 497 6.76 -3.89 4.67
CA LEU A 497 8.03 -3.27 4.28
C LEU A 497 8.21 -1.98 5.08
N THR A 498 9.33 -1.86 5.80
CA THR A 498 9.71 -0.66 6.58
C THR A 498 8.57 -0.10 7.43
N GLY A 499 7.85 -0.98 8.15
CA GLY A 499 6.72 -0.63 9.00
C GLY A 499 5.35 -0.52 8.30
N CYS A 500 5.32 -0.41 6.97
CA CYS A 500 4.09 -0.34 6.19
C CYS A 500 3.62 -1.73 5.75
N THR A 501 2.43 -2.14 6.18
CA THR A 501 1.77 -3.36 5.72
C THR A 501 0.84 -3.06 4.55
N PHE A 502 1.10 -3.72 3.42
CA PHE A 502 0.29 -3.69 2.21
C PHE A 502 -0.42 -5.04 2.06
N SER A 503 -1.57 -5.07 1.37
CA SER A 503 -2.31 -6.31 1.13
C SER A 503 -2.81 -6.45 -0.31
N SER A 504 -3.11 -7.69 -0.69
CA SER A 504 -3.68 -8.09 -1.98
C SER A 504 -4.54 -9.33 -1.78
N GLN A 505 -5.40 -9.64 -2.75
CA GLN A 505 -6.37 -10.73 -2.64
C GLN A 505 -6.30 -11.70 -3.82
N LYS A 506 -6.57 -12.98 -3.53
CA LYS A 506 -6.67 -14.10 -4.47
C LYS A 506 -8.02 -14.76 -4.24
N GLN A 507 -8.74 -15.11 -5.29
CA GLN A 507 -9.97 -15.90 -5.17
C GLN A 507 -9.71 -17.36 -5.54
N ILE A 508 -10.14 -18.27 -4.67
CA ILE A 508 -10.20 -19.71 -4.96
C ILE A 508 -11.66 -20.11 -5.00
N THR A 509 -12.12 -20.70 -6.10
CA THR A 509 -13.45 -21.30 -6.18
C THR A 509 -13.35 -22.79 -5.86
N VAL A 510 -13.82 -23.19 -4.68
CA VAL A 510 -13.90 -24.60 -4.29
C VAL A 510 -15.17 -25.20 -4.91
N THR A 511 -15.01 -26.05 -5.91
CA THR A 511 -16.11 -26.74 -6.60
C THR A 511 -16.52 -28.01 -5.86
N PRO A 512 -17.81 -28.40 -5.90
CA PRO A 512 -18.21 -29.75 -5.47
C PRO A 512 -17.54 -30.80 -6.36
N SER A 513 -17.30 -31.99 -5.82
CA SER A 513 -16.96 -33.16 -6.63
C SER A 513 -18.08 -33.44 -7.65
N PRO A 514 -17.77 -33.97 -8.84
CA PRO A 514 -18.79 -34.34 -9.81
C PRO A 514 -19.70 -35.43 -9.23
N THR A 515 -20.92 -35.54 -9.77
CA THR A 515 -21.79 -36.68 -9.47
C THR A 515 -21.13 -37.95 -9.96
N GLY A 516 -20.88 -38.88 -9.04
CA GLY A 516 -20.13 -40.11 -9.26
C GLY A 516 -18.79 -40.17 -8.54
N ALA A 517 -18.23 -39.07 -8.06
CA ALA A 517 -16.92 -39.10 -7.39
C ALA A 517 -16.93 -39.60 -5.94
N THR A 518 -18.08 -39.86 -5.32
CA THR A 518 -18.12 -40.50 -3.99
C THR A 518 -19.36 -41.37 -3.82
N ILE A 519 -19.29 -42.37 -2.93
CA ILE A 519 -20.45 -43.17 -2.51
C ILE A 519 -21.57 -42.31 -1.87
N SER A 520 -21.25 -41.10 -1.39
CA SER A 520 -22.19 -40.12 -0.84
C SER A 520 -22.80 -39.18 -1.89
N ASN A 521 -22.18 -39.04 -3.07
CA ASN A 521 -22.69 -38.29 -4.22
C ASN A 521 -22.67 -39.15 -5.51
N PRO A 522 -23.34 -40.34 -5.52
CA PRO A 522 -23.24 -41.29 -6.63
C PRO A 522 -24.11 -40.89 -7.82
N ILE A 523 -23.76 -41.41 -9.00
CA ILE A 523 -24.61 -41.35 -10.20
C ILE A 523 -25.83 -42.25 -9.99
N LEU A 524 -27.03 -41.68 -10.10
CA LEU A 524 -28.27 -42.44 -9.89
C LEU A 524 -28.64 -43.22 -11.15
N ALA A 525 -28.39 -44.53 -11.15
CA ALA A 525 -28.76 -45.45 -12.23
C ALA A 525 -30.22 -45.93 -12.16
N GLY A 526 -30.91 -45.68 -11.04
CA GLY A 526 -32.36 -45.89 -10.89
C GLY A 526 -32.76 -47.23 -10.27
N THR A 527 -34.01 -47.64 -10.54
CA THR A 527 -34.61 -48.87 -9.99
C THR A 527 -34.82 -49.90 -11.09
N PHE A 528 -34.31 -51.10 -10.85
CA PHE A 528 -34.35 -52.25 -11.74
C PHE A 528 -35.35 -53.31 -11.25
N ILE A 529 -36.03 -53.92 -12.22
CA ILE A 529 -37.13 -54.87 -12.02
C ILE A 529 -36.88 -56.03 -13.00
N VAL A 530 -37.09 -57.27 -12.55
CA VAL A 530 -36.97 -58.45 -13.42
C VAL A 530 -37.78 -58.28 -14.72
N ASN A 531 -37.22 -58.74 -15.85
CA ASN A 531 -37.79 -58.56 -17.20
C ASN A 531 -37.93 -57.09 -17.69
N ASN A 532 -37.47 -56.07 -16.95
CA ASN A 532 -37.37 -54.70 -17.48
C ASN A 532 -36.04 -54.50 -18.22
N CYS A 533 -36.02 -54.89 -19.48
CA CYS A 533 -34.80 -55.02 -20.28
C CYS A 533 -34.18 -53.69 -20.75
N SER A 534 -34.57 -52.54 -20.20
CA SER A 534 -33.94 -51.25 -20.53
C SER A 534 -32.60 -51.11 -19.80
N PRO A 535 -31.46 -51.01 -20.50
CA PRO A 535 -30.19 -50.70 -19.85
C PRO A 535 -30.19 -49.24 -19.38
N TYR A 536 -29.61 -49.01 -18.20
CA TYR A 536 -29.00 -47.73 -17.87
C TYR A 536 -27.60 -47.70 -18.50
N GLN A 537 -27.26 -46.60 -19.17
CA GLN A 537 -25.93 -46.36 -19.71
C GLN A 537 -25.47 -44.97 -19.28
N ASN A 538 -24.21 -44.87 -18.87
CA ASN A 538 -23.56 -43.60 -18.58
C ASN A 538 -22.09 -43.64 -18.99
N ILE A 539 -21.52 -42.47 -19.26
CA ILE A 539 -20.14 -42.29 -19.68
C ILE A 539 -19.52 -41.23 -18.76
N GLN A 540 -18.35 -41.52 -18.21
CA GLN A 540 -17.53 -40.60 -17.41
C GLN A 540 -16.08 -40.75 -17.84
N ASN A 541 -15.27 -39.71 -17.65
CA ASN A 541 -13.82 -39.84 -17.75
C ASN A 541 -13.22 -39.79 -16.34
N ASN A 542 -12.52 -40.86 -15.94
CA ASN A 542 -12.05 -41.02 -14.56
C ASN A 542 -10.71 -40.34 -14.27
N ASP A 543 -10.20 -39.44 -15.13
CA ASP A 543 -9.04 -38.61 -14.78
C ASP A 543 -9.33 -37.79 -13.50
N PRO A 544 -8.42 -37.79 -12.51
CA PRO A 544 -8.62 -37.06 -11.25
C PRO A 544 -8.71 -35.54 -11.42
N ALA A 545 -8.29 -34.98 -12.56
CA ALA A 545 -8.55 -33.58 -12.92
C ALA A 545 -10.05 -33.27 -13.12
N ASN A 546 -10.88 -34.28 -13.42
CA ASN A 546 -12.34 -34.15 -13.45
C ASN A 546 -12.97 -34.18 -12.04
N GLY A 547 -12.20 -34.57 -11.01
CA GLY A 547 -12.61 -34.58 -9.61
C GLY A 547 -13.13 -35.92 -9.08
N PHE A 548 -12.90 -37.02 -9.79
CA PHE A 548 -12.94 -38.38 -9.23
C PHE A 548 -11.68 -38.61 -8.36
N GLY A 549 -11.75 -39.55 -7.41
CA GLY A 549 -10.66 -39.91 -6.51
C GLY A 549 -10.60 -41.41 -6.25
N ASN A 550 -9.46 -41.93 -5.79
CA ASN A 550 -9.43 -43.24 -5.12
C ASN A 550 -9.96 -43.09 -3.68
N GLU A 551 -11.21 -43.49 -3.45
CA GLU A 551 -11.87 -43.46 -2.14
C GLU A 551 -12.35 -44.85 -1.68
N TYR A 552 -12.32 -45.86 -2.55
CA TYR A 552 -12.66 -47.25 -2.26
C TYR A 552 -11.40 -48.05 -1.88
N SER A 553 -11.49 -48.81 -0.78
CA SER A 553 -10.44 -49.76 -0.38
C SER A 553 -11.01 -51.17 -0.31
N SER A 554 -10.63 -52.00 -1.29
CA SER A 554 -11.09 -53.39 -1.35
C SER A 554 -10.46 -54.24 -0.23
N PRO A 555 -11.23 -55.07 0.49
CA PRO A 555 -10.70 -55.97 1.53
C PRO A 555 -9.64 -56.97 1.05
N THR A 556 -9.56 -57.25 -0.25
CA THR A 556 -8.56 -58.14 -0.86
C THR A 556 -7.29 -57.41 -1.31
N TYR A 557 -7.33 -56.09 -1.48
CA TYR A 557 -6.21 -55.28 -2.00
C TYR A 557 -5.78 -54.25 -0.94
N THR A 558 -4.84 -54.64 -0.09
CA THR A 558 -4.34 -53.82 1.04
C THR A 558 -3.50 -52.61 0.64
N ASN A 559 -3.21 -52.45 -0.66
CA ASN A 559 -2.83 -51.19 -1.28
C ASN A 559 -3.86 -50.93 -2.39
N GLY A 560 -4.66 -49.87 -2.28
CA GLY A 560 -5.52 -49.41 -3.39
C GLY A 560 -4.66 -49.06 -4.61
N GLN A 561 -5.19 -49.29 -5.81
CA GLN A 561 -4.45 -48.97 -7.04
C GLN A 561 -4.48 -47.45 -7.29
N ALA A 562 -3.55 -46.94 -8.08
CA ALA A 562 -3.33 -45.48 -8.22
C ALA A 562 -4.28 -44.85 -9.26
N SER A 563 -5.56 -45.24 -9.23
CA SER A 563 -6.60 -44.86 -10.18
C SER A 563 -7.91 -44.57 -9.45
N ASP A 564 -8.75 -43.75 -10.08
CA ASP A 564 -9.86 -43.09 -9.42
C ASP A 564 -11.23 -43.74 -9.73
N ASP A 565 -12.11 -43.71 -8.73
CA ASP A 565 -13.41 -44.39 -8.67
C ASP A 565 -14.54 -43.60 -9.35
N ILE A 566 -15.48 -44.34 -9.93
CA ILE A 566 -16.82 -43.83 -10.28
C ILE A 566 -17.90 -44.66 -9.56
N TYR A 567 -18.68 -44.00 -8.71
CA TYR A 567 -19.76 -44.56 -7.91
C TYR A 567 -21.13 -44.39 -8.58
N TYR A 568 -21.76 -45.51 -8.92
CA TYR A 568 -23.15 -45.59 -9.37
C TYR A 568 -24.04 -46.17 -8.27
N LYS A 569 -25.25 -45.64 -8.09
CA LYS A 569 -26.26 -46.16 -7.14
C LYS A 569 -27.48 -46.67 -7.87
N PHE A 570 -27.89 -47.90 -7.54
CA PHE A 570 -29.08 -48.54 -8.10
C PHE A 570 -29.89 -49.27 -7.03
N ILE A 571 -31.14 -49.57 -7.35
CA ILE A 571 -32.06 -50.33 -6.51
C ILE A 571 -32.54 -51.55 -7.29
N VAL A 572 -32.46 -52.73 -6.70
CA VAL A 572 -33.04 -53.97 -7.22
C VAL A 572 -34.37 -54.18 -6.49
N GLN A 573 -35.50 -54.13 -7.20
CA GLN A 573 -36.83 -54.15 -6.55
C GLN A 573 -37.28 -55.56 -6.12
N TYR A 574 -36.89 -56.58 -6.88
CA TYR A 574 -37.13 -58.00 -6.61
C TYR A 574 -35.86 -58.78 -6.93
N GLY A 575 -35.62 -59.92 -6.26
CA GLY A 575 -34.43 -60.73 -6.52
C GLY A 575 -34.30 -61.07 -8.02
N SER A 576 -33.22 -60.61 -8.65
CA SER A 576 -33.06 -60.60 -10.12
C SER A 576 -31.61 -60.87 -10.53
N PRO A 577 -31.38 -61.52 -11.68
CA PRO A 577 -30.12 -61.38 -12.40
C PRO A 577 -29.95 -59.92 -12.83
N MET A 578 -28.78 -59.35 -12.58
CA MET A 578 -28.39 -58.01 -12.98
C MET A 578 -27.12 -58.09 -13.84
N TYR A 579 -27.13 -57.47 -15.01
CA TYR A 579 -25.99 -57.38 -15.91
C TYR A 579 -25.24 -56.07 -15.69
N PHE A 580 -23.91 -56.16 -15.60
CA PHE A 580 -23.00 -55.04 -15.37
C PHE A 580 -21.87 -55.08 -16.39
N SER A 581 -21.50 -53.93 -16.95
CA SER A 581 -20.33 -53.77 -17.81
C SER A 581 -19.71 -52.39 -17.61
N ALA A 582 -18.38 -52.32 -17.74
CA ALA A 582 -17.63 -51.07 -17.83
C ALA A 582 -16.54 -51.24 -18.90
N CYS A 583 -16.44 -50.29 -19.83
CA CYS A 583 -15.49 -50.32 -20.94
C CYS A 583 -14.75 -48.98 -21.07
N SER A 584 -13.42 -49.01 -20.99
CA SER A 584 -12.56 -47.88 -21.39
C SER A 584 -12.57 -47.67 -22.91
N ASP A 585 -12.48 -46.40 -23.34
CA ASP A 585 -12.22 -45.98 -24.72
C ASP A 585 -10.76 -46.17 -25.17
N ASP A 586 -9.78 -46.06 -24.27
CA ASP A 586 -8.36 -46.28 -24.53
C ASP A 586 -7.94 -47.77 -24.52
N GLY A 587 -8.85 -48.66 -24.08
CA GLY A 587 -8.60 -50.10 -23.96
C GLY A 587 -7.84 -50.53 -22.71
N SER A 588 -7.70 -49.65 -21.72
CA SER A 588 -7.19 -50.04 -20.40
C SER A 588 -8.16 -50.96 -19.67
N SER A 589 -7.60 -51.72 -18.73
CA SER A 589 -8.37 -52.60 -17.86
C SER A 589 -9.12 -51.83 -16.79
N ILE A 590 -10.35 -52.24 -16.51
CA ILE A 590 -11.26 -51.62 -15.53
C ILE A 590 -11.71 -52.69 -14.52
N TYR A 591 -11.79 -52.31 -13.25
CA TYR A 591 -12.35 -53.11 -12.16
C TYR A 591 -13.79 -52.70 -11.83
N MET A 592 -14.59 -53.66 -11.35
CA MET A 592 -15.98 -53.43 -10.94
C MET A 592 -16.27 -54.10 -9.60
N HIS A 593 -16.69 -53.30 -8.62
CA HIS A 593 -17.04 -53.76 -7.29
C HIS A 593 -18.51 -53.43 -7.01
N ILE A 594 -19.34 -54.43 -6.66
CA ILE A 594 -20.71 -54.15 -6.19
C ILE A 594 -20.71 -54.17 -4.66
N VAL A 595 -21.09 -53.04 -4.06
CA VAL A 595 -21.24 -52.85 -2.62
C VAL A 595 -22.73 -52.80 -2.29
N GLY A 596 -23.20 -53.69 -1.42
CA GLY A 596 -24.60 -53.83 -1.04
C GLY A 596 -24.78 -54.30 0.40
N PRO A 597 -26.01 -54.64 0.80
CA PRO A 597 -26.25 -55.29 2.08
C PRO A 597 -25.54 -56.65 2.15
N ALA A 598 -24.96 -56.97 3.30
CA ALA A 598 -24.39 -58.29 3.55
C ALA A 598 -25.49 -59.37 3.58
N ASN A 599 -25.26 -60.49 2.91
CA ASN A 599 -26.13 -61.67 2.91
C ASN A 599 -25.33 -62.95 3.17
N ALA A 600 -26.00 -64.12 3.16
CA ALA A 600 -25.36 -65.39 3.49
C ALA A 600 -24.26 -65.82 2.50
N SER A 601 -24.30 -65.35 1.25
CA SER A 601 -23.30 -65.63 0.22
C SER A 601 -22.14 -64.63 0.25
N TYR A 602 -22.43 -63.37 0.62
CA TYR A 602 -21.47 -62.26 0.65
C TYR A 602 -21.54 -61.55 2.03
N PRO A 603 -20.94 -62.14 3.08
CA PRO A 603 -21.07 -61.65 4.46
C PRO A 603 -20.41 -60.29 4.71
N ASN A 604 -19.54 -59.84 3.80
CA ASN A 604 -18.93 -58.50 3.83
C ASN A 604 -19.70 -57.46 3.00
N GLY A 605 -20.80 -57.84 2.32
CA GLY A 605 -21.57 -56.94 1.44
C GLY A 605 -20.88 -56.55 0.13
N VAL A 606 -19.69 -57.08 -0.17
CA VAL A 606 -18.91 -56.80 -1.38
C VAL A 606 -18.93 -58.02 -2.32
N TYR A 607 -19.36 -57.80 -3.56
CA TYR A 607 -19.24 -58.74 -4.67
C TYR A 607 -18.07 -58.26 -5.54
N LEU A 608 -17.05 -59.10 -5.70
CA LEU A 608 -15.86 -58.78 -6.49
C LEU A 608 -15.97 -59.40 -7.89
N TYR A 609 -15.76 -58.59 -8.93
CA TYR A 609 -15.51 -59.08 -10.28
C TYR A 609 -14.26 -58.42 -10.86
N GLU A 610 -13.21 -59.23 -11.02
CA GLU A 610 -11.89 -58.78 -11.46
C GLU A 610 -11.59 -59.39 -12.85
N LYS A 611 -11.55 -58.57 -13.91
CA LYS A 611 -11.00 -59.02 -15.20
C LYS A 611 -10.44 -57.88 -16.04
N ASN A 612 -9.12 -57.91 -16.21
CA ASN A 612 -8.42 -57.10 -17.21
C ASN A 612 -8.91 -57.43 -18.62
N ASN A 613 -9.36 -56.43 -19.40
CA ASN A 613 -9.48 -56.51 -20.85
C ASN A 613 -9.73 -55.15 -21.52
N ALA A 614 -9.39 -55.06 -22.81
CA ALA A 614 -9.45 -53.85 -23.63
C ALA A 614 -10.70 -53.81 -24.53
N CYS A 615 -11.59 -52.82 -24.38
CA CYS A 615 -12.80 -52.70 -25.21
C CYS A 615 -12.57 -52.01 -26.58
N ILE A 616 -11.46 -52.32 -27.27
CA ILE A 616 -11.09 -51.65 -28.55
C ILE A 616 -11.87 -52.20 -29.76
N GLN A 617 -12.30 -53.47 -29.75
CA GLN A 617 -13.09 -54.05 -30.87
C GLN A 617 -14.19 -55.03 -30.42
N SER A 618 -15.43 -54.69 -30.76
CA SER A 618 -16.57 -55.61 -30.98
C SER A 618 -16.94 -56.61 -29.86
N GLY A 619 -16.68 -56.29 -28.59
CA GLY A 619 -17.21 -57.04 -27.45
C GLY A 619 -17.33 -56.16 -26.21
N ILE A 620 -18.54 -56.06 -25.65
CA ILE A 620 -18.78 -55.38 -24.37
C ILE A 620 -18.68 -56.44 -23.27
N TYR A 621 -17.54 -56.46 -22.58
CA TYR A 621 -17.26 -57.41 -21.52
C TYR A 621 -18.00 -57.02 -20.24
N GLY A 622 -18.99 -57.83 -19.87
CA GLY A 622 -19.77 -57.68 -18.64
C GLY A 622 -20.07 -59.00 -17.96
N PHE A 623 -20.56 -58.94 -16.73
CA PHE A 623 -20.92 -60.09 -15.92
C PHE A 623 -22.39 -60.02 -15.49
N VAL A 624 -22.97 -61.18 -15.19
CA VAL A 624 -24.31 -61.28 -14.59
C VAL A 624 -24.14 -61.68 -13.13
N GLN A 625 -24.73 -60.90 -12.22
CA GLN A 625 -24.80 -61.21 -10.80
C GLN A 625 -26.26 -61.30 -10.36
N ASN A 626 -26.65 -62.41 -9.74
CA ASN A 626 -27.93 -62.51 -9.06
C ASN A 626 -27.87 -61.68 -7.77
N LEU A 627 -28.76 -60.69 -7.64
CA LEU A 627 -28.85 -59.81 -6.48
C LEU A 627 -30.23 -59.89 -5.84
N ASP A 628 -30.27 -59.91 -4.51
CA ASP A 628 -31.50 -59.81 -3.71
C ASP A 628 -32.14 -58.42 -3.87
N ALA A 629 -33.41 -58.28 -3.46
CA ALA A 629 -34.07 -56.99 -3.39
C ALA A 629 -33.33 -56.06 -2.39
N GLY A 630 -32.85 -54.91 -2.85
CA GLY A 630 -31.98 -54.05 -2.04
C GLY A 630 -31.47 -52.79 -2.77
N THR A 631 -30.73 -51.97 -2.04
CA THR A 631 -29.97 -50.83 -2.61
C THR A 631 -28.51 -51.21 -2.73
N TYR A 632 -27.91 -50.95 -3.89
CA TYR A 632 -26.54 -51.32 -4.21
C TYR A 632 -25.80 -50.13 -4.82
N TYR A 633 -24.48 -50.19 -4.74
CA TYR A 633 -23.55 -49.29 -5.39
C TYR A 633 -22.63 -50.11 -6.29
N LEU A 634 -22.44 -49.70 -7.54
CA LEU A 634 -21.37 -50.20 -8.39
C LEU A 634 -20.25 -49.16 -8.34
N VAL A 635 -19.06 -49.56 -7.89
CA VAL A 635 -17.82 -48.79 -7.99
C VAL A 635 -17.07 -49.29 -9.22
N VAL A 636 -16.61 -48.36 -10.04
CA VAL A 636 -15.84 -48.62 -11.27
C VAL A 636 -14.49 -47.92 -11.14
N GLU A 637 -13.41 -48.70 -11.05
CA GLU A 637 -12.03 -48.22 -10.81
C GLU A 637 -11.16 -48.56 -12.04
N GLY A 638 -10.27 -47.68 -12.46
CA GLY A 638 -9.30 -48.01 -13.52
C GLY A 638 -8.15 -48.88 -13.00
N ASN A 639 -7.51 -49.68 -13.85
CA ASN A 639 -6.32 -50.43 -13.43
C ASN A 639 -5.05 -49.56 -13.48
N GLY A 640 -4.33 -49.48 -12.36
CA GLY A 640 -2.99 -48.90 -12.30
C GLY A 640 -3.03 -47.39 -12.14
N THR A 641 -2.86 -46.65 -13.25
CA THR A 641 -2.97 -45.19 -13.32
C THR A 641 -3.84 -44.82 -14.54
N ASN A 642 -4.99 -45.48 -14.69
CA ASN A 642 -5.84 -45.29 -15.86
C ASN A 642 -6.80 -44.12 -15.67
N HIS A 643 -6.77 -43.20 -16.63
CA HIS A 643 -7.53 -41.95 -16.67
C HIS A 643 -8.34 -41.90 -17.99
N SER A 644 -9.21 -42.88 -18.22
CA SER A 644 -9.90 -43.12 -19.50
C SER A 644 -11.37 -42.69 -19.47
N THR A 645 -12.01 -42.66 -20.65
CA THR A 645 -13.45 -42.46 -20.76
C THR A 645 -14.16 -43.80 -20.67
N ILE A 646 -14.72 -44.09 -19.49
CA ILE A 646 -15.37 -45.34 -19.17
C ILE A 646 -16.87 -45.26 -19.49
N THR A 647 -17.34 -46.16 -20.33
CA THR A 647 -18.77 -46.40 -20.58
C THR A 647 -19.28 -47.51 -19.67
N THR A 648 -20.15 -47.16 -18.73
CA THR A 648 -20.77 -48.07 -17.75
C THR A 648 -22.20 -48.41 -18.15
N ILE A 649 -22.57 -49.68 -18.07
CA ILE A 649 -23.91 -50.21 -18.34
C ILE A 649 -24.40 -51.03 -17.13
N ILE A 650 -25.65 -50.81 -16.73
CA ILE A 650 -26.37 -51.58 -15.69
C ILE A 650 -27.75 -51.95 -16.24
N GLN A 651 -28.13 -53.23 -16.23
CA GLN A 651 -29.38 -53.71 -16.83
C GLN A 651 -30.01 -54.85 -16.02
N ALA A 652 -31.34 -54.91 -15.96
CA ALA A 652 -32.04 -56.08 -15.39
C ALA A 652 -32.07 -57.23 -16.39
N GLY A 653 -31.73 -58.43 -15.92
CA GLY A 653 -31.91 -59.67 -16.66
C GLY A 653 -33.34 -60.22 -16.55
N GLY A 654 -33.60 -61.29 -17.30
CA GLY A 654 -34.92 -61.88 -17.44
C GLY A 654 -35.02 -62.82 -18.64
N SER A 655 -36.07 -63.64 -18.72
CA SER A 655 -36.28 -64.57 -19.84
C SER A 655 -36.44 -63.87 -21.18
N ASP A 656 -37.03 -62.67 -21.15
CA ASP A 656 -37.25 -61.83 -22.34
C ASP A 656 -36.09 -60.85 -22.59
N CYS A 657 -35.16 -60.71 -21.63
CA CYS A 657 -34.05 -59.76 -21.71
C CYS A 657 -32.83 -60.34 -22.42
N ARG A 658 -32.99 -60.53 -23.74
CA ARG A 658 -31.84 -60.64 -24.64
C ARG A 658 -31.08 -59.31 -24.63
N LEU A 659 -29.75 -59.39 -24.64
CA LEU A 659 -28.84 -58.25 -24.71
C LEU A 659 -28.97 -57.55 -26.08
N ALA A 660 -29.89 -56.60 -26.15
CA ALA A 660 -30.20 -55.88 -27.38
C ALA A 660 -29.03 -54.98 -27.80
N ASN A 661 -28.49 -55.23 -28.99
CA ASN A 661 -27.45 -54.44 -29.65
C ASN A 661 -26.04 -54.50 -29.02
N VAL A 662 -25.60 -55.69 -28.58
CA VAL A 662 -24.16 -56.02 -28.56
C VAL A 662 -23.93 -57.32 -29.32
N ALA A 663 -23.10 -57.28 -30.37
CA ALA A 663 -22.56 -58.48 -30.97
C ALA A 663 -21.40 -59.00 -30.11
N ASN A 664 -21.33 -60.32 -29.90
CA ASN A 664 -20.27 -61.02 -29.16
C ASN A 664 -20.04 -60.52 -27.72
N ILE A 665 -20.91 -60.94 -26.80
CA ILE A 665 -20.61 -60.95 -25.36
C ILE A 665 -20.21 -62.38 -24.99
N ASP A 666 -18.96 -62.58 -24.55
CA ASP A 666 -18.55 -63.80 -23.87
C ASP A 666 -19.22 -63.84 -22.49
N LEU A 667 -20.42 -64.43 -22.43
CA LEU A 667 -21.19 -64.61 -21.20
C LEU A 667 -20.53 -65.67 -20.31
N VAL A 668 -19.52 -65.25 -19.54
CA VAL A 668 -18.99 -66.02 -18.43
C VAL A 668 -20.01 -66.03 -17.30
N ASP A 669 -20.90 -67.02 -17.30
CA ASP A 669 -21.73 -67.31 -16.14
C ASP A 669 -20.84 -67.81 -14.99
N THR A 670 -20.76 -67.02 -13.92
CA THR A 670 -20.00 -67.33 -12.70
C THR A 670 -20.68 -68.39 -11.84
N ASN A 671 -21.91 -68.80 -12.18
CA ASN A 671 -22.59 -69.96 -11.57
C ASN A 671 -22.20 -71.29 -12.24
N ALA A 672 -21.56 -71.27 -13.42
CA ALA A 672 -21.00 -72.48 -14.02
C ALA A 672 -19.91 -73.05 -13.08
N PRO A 673 -20.02 -74.31 -12.63
CA PRO A 673 -19.15 -74.84 -11.59
C PRO A 673 -17.69 -74.86 -12.04
N THR A 674 -16.80 -74.32 -11.20
CA THR A 674 -15.33 -74.42 -11.37
C THR A 674 -14.80 -75.85 -11.16
N ASN A 675 -15.67 -76.79 -10.83
CA ASN A 675 -15.38 -78.21 -10.80
C ASN A 675 -15.51 -78.82 -12.21
N ASN A 676 -14.80 -79.92 -12.46
CA ASN A 676 -14.61 -80.49 -13.80
C ASN A 676 -15.82 -81.33 -14.30
N ASP A 677 -17.02 -81.00 -13.82
CA ASP A 677 -18.22 -81.85 -13.79
C ASP A 677 -19.48 -80.99 -13.96
N PHE A 678 -20.52 -81.53 -14.62
CA PHE A 678 -21.74 -80.79 -14.95
C PHE A 678 -22.70 -80.68 -13.75
N VAL A 679 -23.66 -79.75 -13.78
CA VAL A 679 -24.72 -79.64 -12.76
C VAL A 679 -26.11 -79.79 -13.38
N VAL A 680 -27.08 -80.18 -12.55
CA VAL A 680 -28.46 -80.43 -12.97
C VAL A 680 -29.41 -79.84 -11.94
N PHE A 681 -30.32 -78.97 -12.37
CA PHE A 681 -31.24 -78.25 -11.48
C PHE A 681 -32.63 -78.03 -12.13
N PRO A 682 -33.73 -78.01 -11.37
CA PRO A 682 -33.84 -78.42 -9.97
C PRO A 682 -33.53 -79.92 -9.81
N ASN A 683 -33.19 -80.35 -8.60
CA ASN A 683 -32.97 -81.75 -8.25
C ASN A 683 -33.21 -81.94 -6.74
N PRO A 684 -34.32 -82.56 -6.28
CA PRO A 684 -35.37 -83.21 -7.08
C PRO A 684 -36.11 -82.28 -8.06
N ALA A 685 -36.68 -82.87 -9.11
CA ALA A 685 -37.31 -82.20 -10.24
C ALA A 685 -38.73 -82.72 -10.50
N LYS A 686 -39.54 -81.95 -11.23
CA LYS A 686 -40.93 -82.31 -11.52
C LYS A 686 -41.24 -82.37 -13.02
N ASP A 687 -41.36 -81.21 -13.67
CA ASP A 687 -41.75 -81.14 -15.09
C ASP A 687 -40.55 -81.01 -16.04
N LYS A 688 -39.48 -80.31 -15.63
CA LYS A 688 -38.24 -80.17 -16.40
C LYS A 688 -36.99 -80.13 -15.51
N ILE A 689 -35.83 -80.34 -16.14
CA ILE A 689 -34.50 -80.09 -15.61
C ILE A 689 -33.68 -79.23 -16.58
N GLU A 690 -32.79 -78.42 -16.04
CA GLU A 690 -31.69 -77.77 -16.75
C GLU A 690 -30.40 -78.52 -16.44
N ILE A 691 -29.61 -78.81 -17.47
CA ILE A 691 -28.29 -79.46 -17.41
C ILE A 691 -27.28 -78.42 -17.87
N GLN A 692 -26.37 -77.99 -16.98
CA GLN A 692 -25.36 -76.98 -17.29
C GLN A 692 -23.97 -77.62 -17.26
N PHE A 693 -23.22 -77.49 -18.35
CA PHE A 693 -21.92 -78.14 -18.52
C PHE A 693 -20.79 -77.31 -17.89
N SER A 694 -19.65 -77.95 -17.59
CA SER A 694 -18.47 -77.28 -17.05
C SER A 694 -17.82 -76.40 -18.11
N GLN A 695 -17.16 -75.30 -17.73
CA GLN A 695 -16.49 -74.39 -18.67
C GLN A 695 -15.40 -75.08 -19.52
N ASN A 696 -14.87 -76.21 -19.06
CA ASN A 696 -13.90 -77.04 -19.80
C ASN A 696 -14.54 -77.88 -20.94
N ASP A 697 -15.89 -77.93 -21.02
CA ASP A 697 -16.67 -78.70 -22.01
C ASP A 697 -17.33 -77.82 -23.09
N LEU A 698 -16.87 -76.57 -23.23
CA LEU A 698 -17.33 -75.63 -24.26
C LEU A 698 -16.61 -75.84 -25.60
N GLY A 699 -17.35 -75.73 -26.70
CA GLY A 699 -16.81 -75.75 -28.07
C GLY A 699 -16.86 -77.09 -28.80
N GLU A 700 -17.36 -78.16 -28.18
CA GLU A 700 -17.57 -79.48 -28.78
C GLU A 700 -18.94 -80.06 -28.42
N GLU A 701 -19.39 -81.07 -29.18
CA GLU A 701 -20.70 -81.70 -29.01
C GLU A 701 -20.73 -82.62 -27.76
N ASN A 702 -21.63 -82.30 -26.84
CA ASN A 702 -21.91 -83.06 -25.62
C ASN A 702 -23.09 -84.01 -25.86
N HIS A 703 -22.86 -85.32 -25.70
CA HIS A 703 -23.91 -86.34 -25.84
C HIS A 703 -24.54 -86.62 -24.46
N VAL A 704 -25.82 -86.29 -24.28
CA VAL A 704 -26.56 -86.46 -23.02
C VAL A 704 -27.45 -87.70 -23.10
N LYS A 705 -27.31 -88.62 -22.14
CA LYS A 705 -28.11 -89.84 -22.03
C LYS A 705 -28.68 -90.02 -20.62
N ILE A 706 -29.99 -90.15 -20.47
CA ILE A 706 -30.66 -90.39 -19.19
C ILE A 706 -31.14 -91.84 -19.12
N TYR A 707 -30.86 -92.50 -18.00
CA TYR A 707 -31.19 -93.90 -17.73
C TYR A 707 -32.06 -94.03 -16.48
N ASP A 708 -33.05 -94.93 -16.50
CA ASP A 708 -33.79 -95.32 -15.30
C ASP A 708 -32.97 -96.27 -14.39
N MET A 709 -33.46 -96.57 -13.18
CA MET A 709 -32.76 -97.44 -12.22
C MET A 709 -32.44 -98.85 -12.74
N THR A 710 -33.08 -99.31 -13.81
CA THR A 710 -32.77 -100.63 -14.42
C THR A 710 -31.61 -100.58 -15.41
N GLY A 711 -31.06 -99.38 -15.68
CA GLY A 711 -30.05 -99.15 -16.71
C GLY A 711 -30.61 -99.03 -18.13
N ARG A 712 -31.94 -98.91 -18.27
CA ARG A 712 -32.59 -98.67 -19.57
C ARG A 712 -32.54 -97.19 -19.91
N LEU A 713 -32.14 -96.88 -21.14
CA LEU A 713 -32.13 -95.53 -21.70
C LEU A 713 -33.56 -95.00 -21.85
N VAL A 714 -33.82 -93.77 -21.37
CA VAL A 714 -35.13 -93.10 -21.44
C VAL A 714 -35.10 -91.75 -22.15
N TYR A 715 -33.93 -91.12 -22.28
CA TYR A 715 -33.71 -89.92 -23.09
C TYR A 715 -32.29 -89.95 -23.67
N GLU A 716 -32.13 -89.54 -24.92
CA GLU A 716 -30.85 -89.28 -25.56
C GLU A 716 -30.97 -88.06 -26.47
N ASN A 717 -30.05 -87.10 -26.34
CA ASN A 717 -29.95 -85.95 -27.22
C ASN A 717 -28.52 -85.38 -27.16
N ASN A 718 -28.12 -84.66 -28.21
CA ASN A 718 -26.83 -83.99 -28.29
C ASN A 718 -27.00 -82.47 -28.19
N THR A 719 -25.96 -81.77 -27.76
CA THR A 719 -25.89 -80.30 -27.86
C THR A 719 -24.46 -79.79 -27.90
N SER A 720 -24.23 -78.67 -28.59
CA SER A 720 -22.99 -77.89 -28.52
C SER A 720 -23.13 -76.63 -27.63
N ASP A 721 -24.33 -76.42 -27.06
CA ASP A 721 -24.62 -75.31 -26.15
C ASP A 721 -24.08 -75.59 -24.73
N ASN A 722 -23.81 -74.54 -23.97
CA ASN A 722 -23.33 -74.63 -22.59
C ASN A 722 -24.38 -75.14 -21.57
N GLN A 723 -25.64 -75.22 -21.99
CA GLN A 723 -26.78 -75.69 -21.19
C GLN A 723 -27.80 -76.43 -22.07
N MET A 724 -28.49 -77.42 -21.51
CA MET A 724 -29.61 -78.13 -22.13
C MET A 724 -30.81 -78.20 -21.16
N SER A 725 -31.99 -77.79 -21.64
CA SER A 725 -33.26 -78.03 -20.95
C SER A 725 -33.84 -79.37 -21.40
N VAL A 726 -34.28 -80.20 -20.45
CA VAL A 726 -34.92 -81.50 -20.72
C VAL A 726 -36.29 -81.54 -20.04
N ASP A 727 -37.35 -81.71 -20.84
CA ASP A 727 -38.67 -82.08 -20.35
C ASP A 727 -38.63 -83.52 -19.80
N ILE A 728 -39.06 -83.67 -18.55
CA ILE A 728 -39.14 -84.95 -17.84
C ILE A 728 -40.57 -85.27 -17.38
N HIS A 729 -41.56 -84.44 -17.73
CA HIS A 729 -42.95 -84.57 -17.29
C HIS A 729 -43.56 -85.94 -17.65
N ALA A 730 -43.12 -86.54 -18.77
CA ALA A 730 -43.56 -87.86 -19.21
C ALA A 730 -42.93 -89.05 -18.44
N LEU A 731 -41.83 -88.84 -17.71
CA LEU A 731 -41.13 -89.91 -16.98
C LEU A 731 -41.83 -90.21 -15.64
N PRO A 732 -41.94 -91.48 -15.19
CA PRO A 732 -42.42 -91.81 -13.85
C PRO A 732 -41.56 -91.20 -12.72
N GLU A 733 -42.15 -91.04 -11.54
CA GLU A 733 -41.40 -90.71 -10.32
C GLU A 733 -40.29 -91.74 -10.04
N GLY A 734 -39.18 -91.30 -9.47
CA GLY A 734 -38.07 -92.16 -9.10
C GLY A 734 -36.68 -91.58 -9.40
N ILE A 735 -35.67 -92.44 -9.29
CA ILE A 735 -34.26 -92.07 -9.47
C ILE A 735 -33.80 -92.39 -10.90
N TYR A 736 -33.11 -91.44 -11.52
CA TYR A 736 -32.52 -91.59 -12.85
C TYR A 736 -31.05 -91.15 -12.83
N PHE A 737 -30.28 -91.62 -13.80
CA PHE A 737 -28.87 -91.26 -13.96
C PHE A 737 -28.65 -90.59 -15.32
N ILE A 738 -28.14 -89.36 -15.30
CA ILE A 738 -27.68 -88.65 -16.50
C ILE A 738 -26.21 -88.97 -16.70
N ASN A 739 -25.84 -89.44 -17.89
CA ASN A 739 -24.48 -89.49 -18.39
C ASN A 739 -24.26 -88.33 -19.37
N GLN A 740 -23.25 -87.50 -19.13
CA GLN A 740 -22.64 -86.65 -20.15
C GLN A 740 -21.49 -87.45 -20.77
N ILE A 741 -21.49 -87.63 -22.09
CA ILE A 741 -20.44 -88.32 -22.83
C ILE A 741 -19.78 -87.30 -23.77
N ARG A 742 -18.45 -87.18 -23.70
CA ARG A 742 -17.63 -86.34 -24.58
C ARG A 742 -16.32 -87.06 -24.89
N SER A 743 -16.12 -87.41 -26.16
CA SER A 743 -15.09 -88.38 -26.57
C SER A 743 -15.14 -89.63 -25.67
N ASP A 744 -14.01 -90.08 -25.10
CA ASP A 744 -13.96 -91.25 -24.21
C ASP A 744 -14.35 -90.97 -22.75
N ASN A 745 -14.63 -89.71 -22.38
CA ASN A 745 -15.00 -89.34 -21.00
C ASN A 745 -16.50 -89.43 -20.76
N ILE A 746 -16.90 -90.13 -19.69
CA ILE A 746 -18.28 -90.25 -19.23
C ILE A 746 -18.39 -89.69 -17.81
N LYS A 747 -19.10 -88.57 -17.65
CA LYS A 747 -19.44 -87.98 -16.34
C LYS A 747 -20.88 -88.38 -15.98
N ARG A 748 -21.22 -88.55 -14.70
CA ARG A 748 -22.55 -89.04 -14.27
C ARG A 748 -23.13 -88.26 -13.09
N LYS A 749 -24.41 -87.89 -13.18
CA LYS A 749 -25.21 -87.36 -12.06
C LYS A 749 -26.45 -88.20 -11.79
N LYS A 750 -26.84 -88.28 -10.51
CA LYS A 750 -28.15 -88.78 -10.06
C LYS A 750 -29.15 -87.64 -10.08
N ILE A 751 -30.32 -87.83 -10.68
CA ILE A 751 -31.51 -86.99 -10.48
C ILE A 751 -32.63 -87.77 -9.78
N GLU A 752 -33.57 -87.04 -9.21
CA GLU A 752 -34.76 -87.58 -8.56
C GLU A 752 -36.01 -86.86 -9.10
N ILE A 753 -36.98 -87.61 -9.60
CA ILE A 753 -38.23 -87.09 -10.17
C ILE A 753 -39.38 -87.30 -9.17
N ILE A 754 -40.09 -86.22 -8.88
CA ILE A 754 -41.23 -86.12 -7.95
C ILE A 754 -42.42 -85.43 -8.64
N LYS A 755 -43.68 -85.78 -8.32
CA LYS A 755 -44.87 -85.20 -8.99
C LYS A 755 -45.90 -84.56 -8.07
#